data_AF-A0AAX2QCK7-F1
#
_entry.id   AF-A0AAX2QCK7-F1
#
_cell.length_a   1.000
_cell.length_b   1.000
_cell.length_c   1.000
_cell.angle_alpha   90.00
_cell.angle_beta   90.00
_cell.angle_gamma   90.00
#
_symmetry.space_group_name_H-M   'P 1'
#
loop_
_entity.id
_entity.type
_entity.pdbx_description
1 polymer ?
#
loop_
_entity_poly.entity_id
_entity_poly.type
_entity_poly.pdbx_seq_one_letter_code
_entity_poly.pdbx_strand_id
1 'polypeptide(L)'
;MRSDLIARYTIGEPVYENEFIVYPAQDKRMDHAVFIVAPDMALKLDKARFERVWTSINEAKSLTARRFVEIEDLIPPSPEDDNFYIVEKRPSKTLHQYLDETEMVAYERAVEIGRHILEGLATLHGAGYAHNALTDQCIYVSEDYSGLSVRIGNLHLISKIGEHIIPPYVPEFGAPEIYASGTFSASAALDIYAMGMIAYKLFLPRQTYASVFDSVMVWEDEHQREQSWKNIHLDPSNIFPRLDVLIPGFPEGLASLVERMLSRDPSARPRTGADALGEFARVTTGIQPMSWDPRGSMQQQPDVPKPKKWTPVKISMIAALLLICIGVGVVTIPKLLAPDPKLVADVGTWKKEAESRKQKAIAAKAPERPANDQAKLSYDTGASALTSADALLKDEDYEKALPGFQTAAINLGNALIGISKENAEKARAAASAAGGDKAPDFAEADVKMKSAADAATAKQMHAAVGAYDASKTTFDDLAKALTALAAAEKDAAAKRETVNRIGAGDSPDVAKASGLMTEAKAKAEQWQMPAATSGYGDAAKLFDAVIADVMAAKDEATALKQKVTDLHASIATRAGAADPTLAALAPKIGEADGRYTAEAYKLAIAAYQPILADLEALSARGFCPVSQTVAFETVPAGNYSLENVRLMTSSMKELGGMLGVANGAVKVDKSFCMQSKAVTRAQMAEYYTANSDPAAAQAYADNPQQPADDVPLAEAQNYTAWLSKQLNAPVHLPSATEWMASAAKIPPEKLPDNGDIILQWSATPCEAGGNVAFMAQEGSTFVVCSDASAGGIFRVTAELR
;
A
#
# COMPACT_ATOMS: atom_id res chain seq x y z
N MET A 1 0.24 27.44 -1.16
CA MET A 1 0.05 27.64 -2.61
C MET A 1 0.68 28.97 -3.00
N ARG A 2 1.37 29.03 -4.14
CA ARG A 2 2.16 30.21 -4.56
C ARG A 2 1.29 31.47 -4.75
N SER A 3 1.90 32.63 -4.50
CA SER A 3 1.24 33.93 -4.61
C SER A 3 0.84 34.30 -6.05
N ASP A 4 1.62 33.88 -7.05
CA ASP A 4 1.33 34.08 -8.49
C ASP A 4 0.11 33.26 -8.95
N LEU A 5 -0.06 32.03 -8.45
CA LEU A 5 -1.25 31.22 -8.65
C LEU A 5 -2.49 31.89 -8.05
N ILE A 6 -2.42 32.34 -6.80
CA ILE A 6 -3.56 32.99 -6.13
C ILE A 6 -3.90 34.33 -6.79
N ALA A 7 -2.92 35.02 -7.39
CA ALA A 7 -3.17 36.22 -8.16
C ALA A 7 -4.01 35.93 -9.41
N ARG A 8 -3.67 34.89 -10.19
CA ARG A 8 -4.34 34.54 -11.45
C ARG A 8 -5.61 33.70 -11.29
N TYR A 9 -5.66 32.82 -10.30
CA TYR A 9 -6.73 31.85 -10.13
C TYR A 9 -7.51 32.08 -8.83
N THR A 10 -8.82 31.87 -8.88
CA THR A 10 -9.64 31.70 -7.67
C THR A 10 -9.68 30.21 -7.38
N ILE A 11 -9.03 29.78 -6.31
CA ILE A 11 -8.78 28.38 -6.00
C ILE A 11 -9.82 27.88 -5.00
N GLY A 12 -10.47 26.76 -5.31
CA GLY A 12 -11.43 26.07 -4.45
C GLY A 12 -10.80 25.03 -3.53
N GLU A 13 -11.66 24.25 -2.88
CA GLU A 13 -11.24 23.19 -1.96
C GLU A 13 -10.47 22.06 -2.68
N PRO A 14 -9.38 21.55 -2.09
CA PRO A 14 -8.59 20.48 -2.68
C PRO A 14 -9.33 19.13 -2.69
N VAL A 15 -9.03 18.33 -3.71
CA VAL A 15 -9.37 16.92 -3.84
C VAL A 15 -8.06 16.13 -3.94
N TYR A 16 -7.90 15.09 -3.13
CA TYR A 16 -6.73 14.23 -3.20
C TYR A 16 -6.94 13.16 -4.29
N GLU A 17 -6.00 13.06 -5.23
CA GLU A 17 -5.98 12.08 -6.31
C GLU A 17 -4.62 11.32 -6.28
N ASN A 18 -4.60 10.17 -5.60
CA ASN A 18 -3.37 9.38 -5.37
C ASN A 18 -2.27 10.22 -4.69
N GLU A 19 -1.13 10.43 -5.37
CA GLU A 19 0.01 11.21 -4.87
C GLU A 19 0.00 12.67 -5.33
N PHE A 20 -1.19 13.16 -5.73
CA PHE A 20 -1.43 14.51 -6.19
C PHE A 20 -2.60 15.14 -5.44
N ILE A 21 -2.57 16.47 -5.37
CA ILE A 21 -3.64 17.31 -4.85
C ILE A 21 -4.17 18.13 -6.02
N VAL A 22 -5.46 18.03 -6.27
CA VAL A 22 -6.17 18.69 -7.35
C VAL A 22 -7.05 19.79 -6.78
N TYR A 23 -6.87 21.00 -7.28
CA TYR A 23 -7.64 22.16 -6.87
C TYR A 23 -8.52 22.62 -8.02
N PRO A 24 -9.86 22.51 -7.92
CA PRO A 24 -10.77 23.19 -8.82
C PRO A 24 -10.51 24.71 -8.73
N ALA A 25 -10.40 25.39 -9.86
CA ALA A 25 -10.10 26.82 -9.87
C ALA A 25 -10.78 27.54 -11.04
N GLN A 26 -10.91 28.86 -10.91
CA GLN A 26 -11.38 29.75 -11.98
C GLN A 26 -10.22 30.66 -12.41
N ASP A 27 -9.84 30.65 -13.69
CA ASP A 27 -8.85 31.60 -14.23
C ASP A 27 -9.51 32.98 -14.32
N LYS A 28 -9.03 33.95 -13.54
CA LYS A 28 -9.58 35.32 -13.47
C LYS A 28 -9.33 36.12 -14.75
N ARG A 29 -8.36 35.73 -15.57
CA ARG A 29 -8.00 36.42 -16.82
C ARG A 29 -8.84 35.93 -17.99
N MET A 30 -9.03 34.61 -18.07
CA MET A 30 -9.75 33.96 -19.18
C MET A 30 -11.24 33.71 -18.87
N ASP A 31 -11.64 33.85 -17.61
CA ASP A 31 -12.98 33.60 -17.08
C ASP A 31 -13.53 32.21 -17.42
N HIS A 32 -12.69 31.18 -17.23
CA HIS A 32 -13.10 29.78 -17.37
C HIS A 32 -12.62 28.90 -16.22
N ALA A 33 -13.30 27.76 -16.04
CA ALA A 33 -12.95 26.77 -15.03
C ALA A 33 -11.74 25.93 -15.48
N VAL A 34 -10.80 25.73 -14.56
CA VAL A 34 -9.59 24.92 -14.71
C VAL A 34 -9.36 24.08 -13.45
N PHE A 35 -8.44 23.14 -13.53
CA PHE A 35 -7.98 22.36 -12.39
C PHE A 35 -6.47 22.53 -12.26
N ILE A 36 -6.01 22.81 -11.05
CA ILE A 36 -4.60 22.97 -10.72
C ILE A 36 -4.17 21.70 -9.98
N VAL A 37 -3.29 20.91 -10.58
CA VAL A 37 -2.74 19.69 -9.97
C VAL A 37 -1.35 19.99 -9.42
N ALA A 38 -1.11 19.60 -8.17
CA ALA A 38 0.16 19.73 -7.47
C ALA A 38 0.59 18.37 -6.88
N PRO A 39 1.89 18.10 -6.75
CA PRO A 39 2.37 16.89 -6.08
C PRO A 39 2.13 16.95 -4.57
N ASP A 40 1.73 15.82 -3.96
CA ASP A 40 1.62 15.69 -2.50
C ASP A 40 3.00 15.40 -1.86
N MET A 41 3.09 15.51 -0.53
CA MET A 41 4.30 15.31 0.26
C MET A 41 4.99 13.96 -0.03
N ALA A 42 4.23 12.89 -0.23
CA ALA A 42 4.79 11.57 -0.54
C ALA A 42 5.62 11.59 -1.84
N LEU A 43 5.09 12.18 -2.91
CA LEU A 43 5.79 12.33 -4.19
C LEU A 43 7.00 13.25 -4.06
N LYS A 44 6.91 14.32 -3.27
CA LYS A 44 8.05 15.24 -3.05
C LYS A 44 9.23 14.58 -2.34
N LEU A 45 8.97 13.66 -1.42
CA LEU A 45 10.01 12.92 -0.71
C LEU A 45 10.78 11.97 -1.65
N ASP A 46 10.13 11.45 -2.70
CA ASP A 46 10.79 10.71 -3.78
C ASP A 46 11.22 11.64 -4.93
N LYS A 47 12.36 12.31 -4.74
CA LYS A 47 12.94 13.24 -5.73
C LYS A 47 13.09 12.61 -7.11
N ALA A 48 13.48 11.34 -7.20
CA ALA A 48 13.70 10.70 -8.49
C ALA A 48 12.37 10.52 -9.23
N ARG A 49 11.29 10.17 -8.52
CA ARG A 49 9.96 10.06 -9.09
C ARG A 49 9.36 11.41 -9.43
N PHE A 50 9.52 12.41 -8.57
CA PHE A 50 9.11 13.79 -8.81
C PHE A 50 9.63 14.32 -10.15
N GLU A 51 10.94 14.17 -10.41
CA GLU A 51 11.57 14.62 -11.66
C GLU A 51 11.09 13.83 -12.89
N ARG A 52 10.86 12.50 -12.74
CA ARG A 52 10.31 11.66 -13.82
C ARG A 52 8.89 12.07 -14.19
N VAL A 53 8.04 12.34 -13.20
CA VAL A 53 6.67 12.83 -13.42
C VAL A 53 6.69 14.16 -14.15
N TRP A 54 7.50 15.11 -13.70
CA TRP A 54 7.65 16.42 -14.37
C TRP A 54 8.12 16.28 -15.83
N THR A 55 9.09 15.41 -16.07
CA THR A 55 9.57 15.13 -17.44
C THR A 55 8.46 14.55 -18.30
N SER A 56 7.74 13.54 -17.79
CA SER A 56 6.66 12.85 -18.50
C SER A 56 5.52 13.79 -18.86
N ILE A 57 5.07 14.65 -17.93
CA ILE A 57 3.98 15.60 -18.21
C ILE A 57 4.41 16.69 -19.21
N ASN A 58 5.66 17.15 -19.13
CA ASN A 58 6.18 18.15 -20.04
C ASN A 58 6.29 17.60 -21.47
N GLU A 59 6.66 16.33 -21.63
CA GLU A 59 6.59 15.64 -22.92
C GLU A 59 5.14 15.39 -23.35
N ALA A 60 4.26 14.98 -22.44
CA ALA A 60 2.85 14.70 -22.71
C ALA A 60 2.05 15.92 -23.15
N LYS A 61 2.45 17.13 -22.73
CA LYS A 61 1.85 18.38 -23.20
C LYS A 61 1.91 18.53 -24.73
N SER A 62 2.85 17.86 -25.39
CA SER A 62 2.95 17.83 -26.85
C SER A 62 2.01 16.83 -27.54
N LEU A 63 1.37 15.93 -26.78
CA LEU A 63 0.41 14.97 -27.31
C LEU A 63 -0.84 15.71 -27.82
N THR A 64 -1.39 15.24 -28.93
CA THR A 64 -2.47 15.93 -29.64
C THR A 64 -3.72 16.10 -28.77
N ALA A 65 -4.17 17.34 -28.58
CA ALA A 65 -5.32 17.70 -27.73
C ALA A 65 -6.68 17.05 -28.10
N ARG A 66 -6.79 16.32 -29.21
CA ARG A 66 -8.07 15.72 -29.66
C ARG A 66 -8.55 14.58 -28.76
N ARG A 67 -7.63 13.80 -28.18
CA ARG A 67 -7.95 12.62 -27.34
C ARG A 67 -7.47 12.73 -25.91
N PHE A 68 -6.94 13.88 -25.53
CA PHE A 68 -6.42 14.11 -24.18
C PHE A 68 -7.01 15.39 -23.59
N VAL A 69 -7.09 15.45 -22.26
CA VAL A 69 -7.41 16.68 -21.54
C VAL A 69 -6.32 17.72 -21.83
N GLU A 70 -6.75 18.95 -22.06
CA GLU A 70 -5.85 20.02 -22.44
C GLU A 70 -5.06 20.53 -21.23
N ILE A 71 -3.72 20.51 -21.34
CA ILE A 71 -2.82 21.12 -20.37
C ILE A 71 -2.58 22.57 -20.80
N GLU A 72 -3.32 23.49 -20.18
CA GLU A 72 -3.26 24.92 -20.47
C GLU A 72 -1.90 25.50 -20.07
N ASP A 73 -1.41 25.15 -18.89
CA ASP A 73 -0.18 25.69 -18.35
C ASP A 73 0.62 24.66 -17.55
N LEU A 74 1.94 24.81 -17.55
CA LEU A 74 2.87 24.05 -16.72
C LEU A 74 3.76 25.05 -16.00
N ILE A 75 3.65 25.09 -14.68
CA ILE A 75 4.38 26.03 -13.84
C ILE A 75 5.49 25.24 -13.15
N PRO A 76 6.77 25.50 -13.45
CA PRO A 76 7.88 24.75 -12.88
C PRO A 76 8.12 25.10 -11.40
N PRO A 77 8.88 24.25 -10.68
CA PRO A 77 9.38 24.56 -9.35
C PRO A 77 10.18 25.86 -9.32
N SER A 78 10.18 26.52 -8.16
CA SER A 78 10.85 27.80 -7.90
C SER A 78 11.64 27.75 -6.58
N PRO A 79 12.57 28.68 -6.32
CA PRO A 79 13.29 28.72 -5.04
C PRO A 79 12.40 28.93 -3.81
N GLU A 80 11.23 29.55 -3.99
CA GLU A 80 10.26 29.86 -2.93
C GLU A 80 9.15 28.82 -2.76
N ASP A 81 8.94 27.97 -3.78
CA ASP A 81 8.08 26.80 -3.73
C ASP A 81 8.62 25.74 -4.68
N ASP A 82 9.07 24.63 -4.10
CA ASP A 82 9.66 23.48 -4.78
C ASP A 82 8.63 22.58 -5.48
N ASN A 83 7.35 22.95 -5.51
CA ASN A 83 6.31 22.29 -6.31
C ASN A 83 6.29 22.76 -7.76
N PHE A 84 6.03 21.82 -8.67
CA PHE A 84 5.45 22.14 -9.97
C PHE A 84 3.91 22.14 -9.89
N TYR A 85 3.28 22.82 -10.84
CA TYR A 85 1.83 22.85 -10.96
C TYR A 85 1.41 22.61 -12.42
N ILE A 86 0.36 21.82 -12.59
CA ILE A 86 -0.24 21.51 -13.89
C ILE A 86 -1.61 22.18 -13.92
N VAL A 87 -1.83 23.06 -14.88
CA VAL A 87 -3.14 23.70 -15.07
C VAL A 87 -3.82 23.03 -16.25
N GLU A 88 -4.91 22.33 -15.98
CA GLU A 88 -5.62 21.54 -16.98
C GLU A 88 -7.09 21.94 -17.11
N LYS A 89 -7.60 21.84 -18.34
CA LYS A 89 -8.98 22.16 -18.67
C LYS A 89 -9.78 20.87 -18.83
N ARG A 90 -10.27 20.35 -17.70
CA ARG A 90 -11.09 19.13 -17.65
C ARG A 90 -12.51 19.44 -18.18
N PRO A 91 -13.08 18.60 -19.06
CA PRO A 91 -14.49 18.67 -19.39
C PRO A 91 -15.38 18.45 -18.15
N SER A 92 -16.65 18.84 -18.24
CA SER A 92 -17.57 18.87 -17.09
C SER A 92 -17.95 17.50 -16.53
N LYS A 93 -17.76 16.42 -17.29
CA LYS A 93 -18.28 15.10 -16.94
C LYS A 93 -17.27 13.98 -17.23
N THR A 94 -17.00 13.15 -16.23
CA THR A 94 -16.22 11.93 -16.39
C THR A 94 -17.08 10.81 -16.99
N LEU A 95 -16.46 9.75 -17.53
CA LEU A 95 -17.18 8.57 -18.01
C LEU A 95 -17.92 7.89 -16.85
N HIS A 96 -17.33 7.87 -15.65
CA HIS A 96 -18.01 7.41 -14.44
C HIS A 96 -19.36 8.10 -14.22
N GLN A 97 -19.35 9.44 -14.18
CA GLN A 97 -20.57 10.24 -14.05
C GLN A 97 -21.50 10.06 -15.25
N TYR A 98 -20.94 9.86 -16.45
CA TYR A 98 -21.72 9.60 -17.67
C TYR A 98 -22.52 8.31 -17.54
N LEU A 99 -21.90 7.26 -17.03
CA LEU A 99 -22.52 5.97 -16.82
C LEU A 99 -23.51 5.97 -15.66
N ASP A 100 -23.28 6.73 -14.59
CA ASP A 100 -24.21 6.80 -13.45
C ASP A 100 -25.57 7.42 -13.79
N GLU A 101 -25.59 8.34 -14.76
CA GLU A 101 -26.82 9.02 -15.21
C GLU A 101 -27.68 8.17 -16.16
N THR A 102 -27.15 7.05 -16.67
CA THR A 102 -27.87 6.20 -17.63
C THR A 102 -27.86 4.75 -17.17
N GLU A 103 -29.01 4.07 -17.16
CA GLU A 103 -29.02 2.64 -16.82
C GLU A 103 -28.26 1.79 -17.85
N MET A 104 -28.21 2.22 -19.11
CA MET A 104 -27.45 1.58 -20.18
C MET A 104 -27.07 2.60 -21.27
N VAL A 105 -25.85 2.50 -21.79
CA VAL A 105 -25.39 3.25 -22.96
C VAL A 105 -25.81 2.55 -24.24
N ALA A 106 -26.35 3.31 -25.21
CA ALA A 106 -26.67 2.76 -26.54
C ALA A 106 -25.43 2.14 -27.20
N TYR A 107 -25.59 1.00 -27.86
CA TYR A 107 -24.46 0.22 -28.40
C TYR A 107 -23.55 1.06 -29.30
N GLU A 108 -24.10 1.81 -30.25
CA GLU A 108 -23.34 2.66 -31.17
C GLU A 108 -22.51 3.70 -30.40
N ARG A 109 -23.10 4.26 -29.33
CA ARG A 109 -22.44 5.24 -28.47
C ARG A 109 -21.31 4.59 -27.67
N ALA A 110 -21.54 3.40 -27.10
CA ALA A 110 -20.53 2.63 -26.40
C ALA A 110 -19.36 2.24 -27.33
N VAL A 111 -19.66 1.84 -28.57
CA VAL A 111 -18.65 1.58 -29.61
C VAL A 111 -17.86 2.84 -29.95
N GLU A 112 -18.53 3.99 -30.11
CA GLU A 112 -17.87 5.25 -30.42
C GLU A 112 -16.95 5.73 -29.28
N ILE A 113 -17.42 5.63 -28.03
CA ILE A 113 -16.61 5.93 -26.84
C ILE A 113 -15.40 5.00 -26.76
N GLY A 114 -15.61 3.69 -26.87
CA GLY A 114 -14.53 2.69 -26.82
C GLY A 114 -13.48 2.92 -27.91
N ARG A 115 -13.91 3.24 -29.13
CA ARG A 115 -12.99 3.61 -30.23
C ARG A 115 -12.16 4.84 -29.89
N HIS A 116 -12.78 5.91 -29.36
CA HIS A 116 -12.04 7.13 -29.02
C HIS A 116 -11.03 6.93 -27.87
N ILE A 117 -11.35 6.09 -26.88
CA ILE A 117 -10.40 5.72 -25.82
C ILE A 117 -9.21 4.97 -26.43
N LEU A 118 -9.48 3.98 -27.28
CA LEU A 118 -8.43 3.20 -27.97
C LEU A 118 -7.56 4.06 -28.91
N GLU A 119 -8.11 5.08 -29.56
CA GLU A 119 -7.35 6.09 -30.32
C GLU A 119 -6.39 6.89 -29.42
N GLY A 120 -6.85 7.28 -28.23
CA GLY A 120 -6.01 7.93 -27.23
C GLY A 120 -4.88 7.01 -26.76
N LEU A 121 -5.19 5.78 -26.37
CA LEU A 121 -4.18 4.78 -25.95
C LEU A 121 -3.19 4.46 -27.08
N ALA A 122 -3.65 4.33 -28.32
CA ALA A 122 -2.76 4.13 -29.47
C ALA A 122 -1.77 5.29 -29.63
N THR A 123 -2.25 6.52 -29.44
CA THR A 123 -1.40 7.73 -29.50
C THR A 123 -0.40 7.76 -28.35
N LEU A 124 -0.85 7.48 -27.12
CA LEU A 124 -0.01 7.48 -25.92
C LEU A 124 1.08 6.40 -25.99
N HIS A 125 0.70 5.17 -26.32
CA HIS A 125 1.64 4.05 -26.45
C HIS A 125 2.62 4.26 -27.61
N GLY A 126 2.16 4.86 -28.71
CA GLY A 126 3.01 5.24 -29.84
C GLY A 126 4.07 6.29 -29.47
N ALA A 127 3.79 7.13 -28.47
CA ALA A 127 4.74 8.08 -27.91
C ALA A 127 5.69 7.45 -26.86
N GLY A 128 5.56 6.14 -26.56
CA GLY A 128 6.40 5.44 -25.61
C GLY A 128 5.92 5.53 -24.15
N TYR A 129 4.70 6.02 -23.93
CA TYR A 129 4.09 6.18 -22.61
C TYR A 129 2.95 5.19 -22.39
N ALA A 130 2.76 4.79 -21.14
CA ALA A 130 1.55 4.11 -20.67
C ALA A 130 0.88 4.98 -19.62
N HIS A 131 -0.44 4.91 -19.52
CA HIS A 131 -1.22 5.63 -18.51
C HIS A 131 -1.08 4.96 -17.14
N ASN A 132 -1.07 3.62 -17.09
CA ASN A 132 -0.90 2.77 -15.91
C ASN A 132 -1.97 2.92 -14.81
N ALA A 133 -2.94 3.80 -15.06
CA ALA A 133 -3.89 4.31 -14.08
C ALA A 133 -5.25 4.59 -14.72
N LEU A 134 -5.52 3.94 -15.85
CA LEU A 134 -6.72 4.20 -16.63
C LEU A 134 -7.96 3.70 -15.87
N THR A 135 -8.91 4.60 -15.62
CA THR A 135 -10.21 4.30 -15.02
C THR A 135 -11.31 5.05 -15.76
N ASP A 136 -12.56 4.76 -15.45
CA ASP A 136 -13.70 5.55 -15.93
C ASP A 136 -13.74 7.00 -15.37
N GLN A 137 -13.00 7.30 -14.30
CA GLN A 137 -12.84 8.66 -13.78
C GLN A 137 -11.79 9.47 -14.55
N CYS A 138 -10.81 8.79 -15.15
CA CYS A 138 -9.79 9.44 -16.00
C CYS A 138 -10.30 9.74 -17.42
N ILE A 139 -11.44 9.18 -17.83
CA ILE A 139 -12.04 9.46 -19.13
C ILE A 139 -13.08 10.57 -19.00
N TYR A 140 -13.04 11.55 -19.89
CA TYR A 140 -14.01 12.63 -19.94
C TYR A 140 -14.86 12.52 -21.20
N VAL A 141 -16.16 12.63 -21.03
CA VAL A 141 -17.15 12.50 -22.11
C VAL A 141 -17.98 13.78 -22.17
N SER A 142 -18.03 14.37 -23.35
CA SER A 142 -18.87 15.54 -23.62
C SER A 142 -19.56 15.36 -24.96
N GLU A 143 -20.83 15.74 -25.00
CA GLU A 143 -21.66 15.66 -26.21
C GLU A 143 -22.25 17.04 -26.46
N ASP A 144 -21.93 17.61 -27.61
CA ASP A 144 -22.51 18.85 -28.08
C ASP A 144 -22.87 18.74 -29.57
N TYR A 145 -23.24 19.86 -30.20
CA TYR A 145 -23.57 19.91 -31.62
C TYR A 145 -22.40 19.52 -32.55
N SER A 146 -21.16 19.50 -32.05
CA SER A 146 -19.97 19.07 -32.79
C SER A 146 -19.75 17.54 -32.75
N GLY A 147 -20.53 16.84 -31.93
CA GLY A 147 -20.52 15.38 -31.78
C GLY A 147 -19.95 14.91 -30.45
N LEU A 148 -19.60 13.63 -30.38
CA LEU A 148 -19.03 13.00 -29.20
C LEU A 148 -17.54 13.38 -29.05
N SER A 149 -17.20 14.06 -27.97
CA SER A 149 -15.83 14.28 -27.51
C SER A 149 -15.50 13.33 -26.37
N VAL A 150 -14.47 12.50 -26.55
CA VAL A 150 -13.90 11.65 -25.50
C VAL A 150 -12.43 11.96 -25.35
N ARG A 151 -12.00 12.24 -24.12
CA ARG A 151 -10.65 12.68 -23.78
C ARG A 151 -10.12 11.91 -22.57
N ILE A 152 -8.88 11.45 -22.65
CA ILE A 152 -8.14 10.84 -21.54
C ILE A 152 -7.47 11.94 -20.73
N GLY A 153 -7.78 12.03 -19.44
CA GLY A 153 -7.21 12.98 -18.48
C GLY A 153 -6.11 12.39 -17.62
N ASN A 154 -5.83 13.05 -16.49
CA ASN A 154 -4.87 12.60 -15.49
C ASN A 154 -3.48 12.26 -16.06
N LEU A 155 -3.03 13.06 -17.03
CA LEU A 155 -1.75 12.84 -17.71
C LEU A 155 -0.53 12.92 -16.79
N HIS A 156 -0.70 13.42 -15.56
CA HIS A 156 0.32 13.41 -14.52
C HIS A 156 0.60 12.01 -13.96
N LEU A 157 -0.24 11.01 -14.27
CA LEU A 157 -0.06 9.61 -13.86
C LEU A 157 0.67 8.74 -14.90
N ILE A 158 0.92 9.27 -16.11
CA ILE A 158 1.58 8.50 -17.14
C ILE A 158 3.04 8.22 -16.75
N SER A 159 3.61 7.17 -17.33
CA SER A 159 5.03 6.86 -17.17
C SER A 159 5.57 6.23 -18.44
N LYS A 160 6.88 6.35 -18.66
CA LYS A 160 7.50 5.77 -19.84
C LYS A 160 7.47 4.25 -19.72
N ILE A 161 7.13 3.56 -20.80
CA ILE A 161 7.01 2.10 -20.80
C ILE A 161 8.35 1.48 -20.36
N GLY A 162 8.29 0.58 -19.37
CA GLY A 162 9.44 -0.05 -18.73
C GLY A 162 9.96 0.65 -17.46
N GLU A 163 9.47 1.84 -17.12
CA GLU A 163 9.83 2.51 -15.87
C GLU A 163 9.11 1.88 -14.67
N HIS A 164 9.79 1.86 -13.52
CA HIS A 164 9.17 1.41 -12.28
C HIS A 164 8.04 2.36 -11.87
N ILE A 165 6.87 1.79 -11.57
CA ILE A 165 5.69 2.55 -11.16
C ILE A 165 5.22 2.14 -9.77
N ILE A 166 4.59 3.09 -9.10
CA ILE A 166 3.71 2.82 -7.95
C ILE A 166 2.30 2.75 -8.55
N PRO A 167 1.65 1.58 -8.54
CA PRO A 167 0.31 1.44 -9.10
C PRO A 167 -0.69 2.30 -8.31
N PRO A 168 -1.65 2.95 -8.99
CA PRO A 168 -2.69 3.72 -8.33
C PRO A 168 -3.71 2.80 -7.63
N TYR A 169 -4.44 3.38 -6.68
CA TYR A 169 -5.33 2.69 -5.75
C TYR A 169 -6.78 2.59 -6.29
N VAL A 170 -7.00 1.97 -7.45
CA VAL A 170 -8.37 1.64 -7.93
C VAL A 170 -8.46 0.16 -8.33
N PRO A 171 -8.74 -0.73 -7.36
CA PRO A 171 -8.65 -2.16 -7.56
C PRO A 171 -9.50 -2.74 -8.69
N GLU A 172 -10.67 -2.14 -8.97
CA GLU A 172 -11.63 -2.54 -10.01
C GLU A 172 -11.04 -2.59 -11.43
N PHE A 173 -10.06 -1.73 -11.73
CA PHE A 173 -9.42 -1.66 -13.04
C PHE A 173 -8.00 -2.25 -13.03
N GLY A 174 -7.54 -2.74 -11.88
CA GLY A 174 -6.15 -3.17 -11.70
C GLY A 174 -5.87 -4.52 -12.34
N ALA A 175 -4.92 -4.54 -13.26
CA ALA A 175 -4.49 -5.78 -13.91
C ALA A 175 -3.90 -6.78 -12.90
N PRO A 176 -4.10 -8.10 -13.05
CA PRO A 176 -3.68 -9.10 -12.06
C PRO A 176 -2.19 -9.05 -11.72
N GLU A 177 -1.37 -8.74 -12.72
CA GLU A 177 0.08 -8.62 -12.56
C GLU A 177 0.51 -7.50 -11.62
N ILE A 178 -0.34 -6.50 -11.33
CA ILE A 178 -0.07 -5.42 -10.36
C ILE A 178 -0.10 -5.94 -8.90
N TYR A 179 -0.67 -7.11 -8.65
CA TYR A 179 -0.80 -7.64 -7.29
C TYR A 179 0.12 -8.84 -7.00
N ALA A 180 0.82 -9.36 -8.01
CA ALA A 180 1.52 -10.64 -7.93
C ALA A 180 3.01 -10.57 -7.51
N SER A 181 3.70 -9.45 -7.72
CA SER A 181 5.16 -9.39 -7.55
C SER A 181 5.62 -7.97 -7.19
N GLY A 182 6.14 -7.71 -5.99
CA GLY A 182 6.40 -6.36 -5.43
C GLY A 182 7.35 -5.38 -6.17
N THR A 183 7.49 -5.45 -7.49
CA THR A 183 8.19 -4.49 -8.35
C THR A 183 7.49 -4.47 -9.72
N PHE A 184 6.90 -3.34 -10.13
CA PHE A 184 6.08 -3.23 -11.35
C PHE A 184 6.64 -2.19 -12.29
N SER A 185 6.46 -2.41 -13.60
CA SER A 185 6.87 -1.46 -14.62
C SER A 185 5.68 -1.01 -15.47
N ALA A 186 5.70 0.26 -15.85
CA ALA A 186 4.73 0.84 -16.77
C ALA A 186 4.66 0.01 -18.06
N SER A 187 3.46 -0.35 -18.49
CA SER A 187 3.29 -1.11 -19.72
C SER A 187 1.93 -0.88 -20.36
N ALA A 188 1.92 -0.95 -21.68
CA ALA A 188 0.68 -0.91 -22.48
C ALA A 188 -0.32 -1.98 -22.05
N ALA A 189 0.14 -3.15 -21.57
CA ALA A 189 -0.72 -4.24 -21.17
C ALA A 189 -1.63 -3.89 -19.99
N LEU A 190 -1.18 -3.02 -19.08
CA LEU A 190 -1.99 -2.52 -17.96
C LEU A 190 -3.19 -1.72 -18.46
N ASP A 191 -2.94 -0.79 -19.38
CA ASP A 191 -3.99 0.06 -19.97
C ASP A 191 -4.99 -0.75 -20.79
N ILE A 192 -4.52 -1.78 -21.51
CA ILE A 192 -5.38 -2.70 -22.26
C ILE A 192 -6.30 -3.51 -21.34
N TYR A 193 -5.80 -3.94 -20.18
CA TYR A 193 -6.63 -4.62 -19.18
C TYR A 193 -7.72 -3.70 -18.62
N ALA A 194 -7.31 -2.50 -18.20
CA ALA A 194 -8.24 -1.48 -17.71
C ALA A 194 -9.32 -1.13 -18.74
N MET A 195 -8.95 -1.02 -20.03
CA MET A 195 -9.90 -0.83 -21.12
C MET A 195 -10.89 -2.00 -21.25
N GLY A 196 -10.46 -3.23 -20.99
CA GLY A 196 -11.34 -4.40 -20.91
C GLY A 196 -12.40 -4.27 -19.82
N MET A 197 -12.02 -3.77 -18.63
CA MET A 197 -12.96 -3.51 -17.53
C MET A 197 -13.92 -2.36 -17.88
N ILE A 198 -13.41 -1.29 -18.49
CA ILE A 198 -14.23 -0.19 -19.01
C ILE A 198 -15.24 -0.70 -20.05
N ALA A 199 -14.88 -1.68 -20.88
CA ALA A 199 -15.79 -2.27 -21.86
C ALA A 199 -16.99 -2.96 -21.19
N TYR A 200 -16.81 -3.64 -20.05
CA TYR A 200 -17.94 -4.18 -19.27
C TYR A 200 -18.89 -3.07 -18.84
N LYS A 201 -18.36 -1.94 -18.34
CA LYS A 201 -19.19 -0.80 -17.92
C LYS A 201 -19.88 -0.08 -19.08
N LEU A 202 -19.26 -0.05 -20.26
CA LEU A 202 -19.85 0.56 -21.46
C LEU A 202 -20.98 -0.28 -22.07
N PHE A 203 -20.84 -1.60 -22.08
CA PHE A 203 -21.76 -2.48 -22.82
C PHE A 203 -22.83 -3.16 -21.96
N LEU A 204 -22.59 -3.34 -20.66
CA LEU A 204 -23.60 -3.87 -19.75
C LEU A 204 -24.43 -2.73 -19.15
N PRO A 205 -25.73 -2.95 -18.86
CA PRO A 205 -26.48 -2.08 -17.99
C PRO A 205 -25.90 -2.14 -16.60
N ARG A 206 -26.09 -1.05 -15.87
CA ARG A 206 -25.57 -0.89 -14.53
C ARG A 206 -26.01 -2.01 -13.59
N GLN A 207 -27.28 -2.44 -13.63
CA GLN A 207 -27.76 -3.56 -12.84
C GLN A 207 -27.10 -4.90 -13.19
N THR A 208 -26.88 -5.18 -14.48
CA THR A 208 -26.21 -6.41 -14.90
C THR A 208 -24.74 -6.38 -14.50
N TYR A 209 -24.05 -5.24 -14.66
CA TYR A 209 -22.70 -5.05 -14.16
C TYR A 209 -22.61 -5.35 -12.65
N ALA A 210 -23.50 -4.75 -11.86
CA ALA A 210 -23.57 -5.00 -10.42
C ALA A 210 -23.81 -6.48 -10.10
N SER A 211 -24.67 -7.18 -10.85
CA SER A 211 -24.94 -8.61 -10.66
C SER A 211 -23.76 -9.52 -11.05
N VAL A 212 -23.01 -9.17 -12.11
CA VAL A 212 -21.83 -9.93 -12.56
C VAL A 212 -20.72 -9.85 -11.50
N PHE A 213 -20.62 -8.70 -10.84
CA PHE A 213 -19.63 -8.43 -9.80
C PHE A 213 -20.25 -8.41 -8.39
N ASP A 214 -21.36 -9.12 -8.16
CA ASP A 214 -22.11 -9.12 -6.90
C ASP A 214 -21.24 -9.54 -5.70
N SER A 215 -20.33 -10.50 -5.91
CA SER A 215 -19.35 -10.94 -4.89
C SER A 215 -18.43 -9.83 -4.38
N VAL A 216 -18.30 -8.74 -5.15
CA VAL A 216 -17.57 -7.52 -4.75
C VAL A 216 -18.54 -6.44 -4.28
N MET A 217 -19.65 -6.24 -4.98
CA MET A 217 -20.58 -5.15 -4.72
C MET A 217 -21.37 -5.32 -3.41
N VAL A 218 -21.48 -6.55 -2.88
CA VAL A 218 -22.14 -6.86 -1.61
C VAL A 218 -21.46 -6.23 -0.38
N TRP A 219 -20.16 -5.95 -0.46
CA TRP A 219 -19.40 -5.39 0.65
C TRP A 219 -19.70 -3.90 0.79
N GLU A 220 -20.21 -3.44 1.94
CA GLU A 220 -20.36 -2.01 2.21
C GLU A 220 -19.02 -1.35 2.58
N ASP A 221 -18.19 -2.07 3.34
CA ASP A 221 -16.87 -1.65 3.76
C ASP A 221 -15.91 -1.52 2.56
N GLU A 222 -15.30 -0.33 2.44
CA GLU A 222 -14.43 0.01 1.30
C GLU A 222 -13.18 -0.88 1.25
N HIS A 223 -12.61 -1.23 2.41
CA HIS A 223 -11.43 -2.10 2.47
C HIS A 223 -11.75 -3.52 2.01
N GLN A 224 -12.88 -4.10 2.45
CA GLN A 224 -13.33 -5.41 1.99
C GLN A 224 -13.66 -5.41 0.50
N ARG A 225 -14.28 -4.34 -0.01
CA ARG A 225 -14.57 -4.17 -1.44
C ARG A 225 -13.28 -4.14 -2.26
N GLU A 226 -12.27 -3.41 -1.81
CA GLU A 226 -10.94 -3.37 -2.41
C GLU A 226 -10.29 -4.76 -2.47
N GLN A 227 -10.30 -5.52 -1.36
CA GLN A 227 -9.72 -6.87 -1.35
C GLN A 227 -10.48 -7.83 -2.26
N SER A 228 -11.81 -7.72 -2.31
CA SER A 228 -12.64 -8.52 -3.20
C SER A 228 -12.36 -8.23 -4.68
N TRP A 229 -12.15 -6.97 -5.06
CA TRP A 229 -11.66 -6.63 -6.41
C TRP A 229 -10.30 -7.28 -6.68
N LYS A 230 -9.31 -7.15 -5.80
CA LYS A 230 -7.99 -7.80 -6.00
C LYS A 230 -8.13 -9.31 -6.21
N ASN A 231 -8.95 -9.97 -5.39
CA ASN A 231 -9.21 -11.40 -5.50
C ASN A 231 -9.89 -11.78 -6.82
N ILE A 232 -10.82 -10.96 -7.33
CA ILE A 232 -11.51 -11.27 -8.59
C ILE A 232 -10.55 -11.27 -9.78
N HIS A 233 -9.58 -10.35 -9.79
CA HIS A 233 -8.55 -10.27 -10.83
C HIS A 233 -7.51 -11.39 -10.69
N LEU A 234 -7.08 -11.70 -9.46
CA LEU A 234 -6.02 -12.66 -9.18
C LEU A 234 -6.44 -14.14 -9.27
N ASP A 235 -7.60 -14.50 -8.71
CA ASP A 235 -7.99 -15.90 -8.54
C ASP A 235 -8.27 -16.57 -9.90
N PRO A 236 -7.52 -17.62 -10.29
CA PRO A 236 -7.72 -18.31 -11.57
C PRO A 236 -9.12 -18.89 -11.76
N SER A 237 -9.87 -19.15 -10.68
CA SER A 237 -11.23 -19.66 -10.72
C SER A 237 -12.27 -18.61 -11.12
N ASN A 238 -11.95 -17.32 -10.96
CA ASN A 238 -12.84 -16.21 -11.30
C ASN A 238 -12.77 -15.92 -12.81
N ILE A 239 -13.55 -16.63 -13.61
CA ILE A 239 -13.63 -16.37 -15.05
C ILE A 239 -14.74 -15.37 -15.31
N PHE A 240 -14.42 -14.20 -15.86
CA PHE A 240 -15.43 -13.21 -16.22
C PHE A 240 -16.32 -13.76 -17.34
N PRO A 241 -17.66 -13.73 -17.17
CA PRO A 241 -18.57 -14.20 -18.22
C PRO A 241 -18.42 -13.33 -19.47
N ARG A 242 -18.26 -13.95 -20.65
CA ARG A 242 -18.13 -13.22 -21.91
C ARG A 242 -19.37 -12.37 -22.19
N LEU A 243 -19.17 -11.22 -22.84
CA LEU A 243 -20.25 -10.28 -23.15
C LEU A 243 -21.34 -10.88 -24.06
N ASP A 244 -21.00 -11.82 -24.94
CA ASP A 244 -21.97 -12.54 -25.79
C ASP A 244 -22.77 -13.63 -25.07
N VAL A 245 -22.34 -14.03 -23.88
CA VAL A 245 -23.12 -14.86 -22.95
C VAL A 245 -24.08 -13.99 -22.13
N LEU A 246 -23.63 -12.79 -21.73
CA LEU A 246 -24.41 -11.86 -20.91
C LEU A 246 -25.45 -11.07 -21.72
N ILE A 247 -25.14 -10.73 -22.96
CA ILE A 247 -25.96 -9.91 -23.84
C ILE A 247 -26.27 -10.74 -25.10
N PRO A 248 -27.47 -11.34 -25.21
CA PRO A 248 -27.86 -12.08 -26.40
C PRO A 248 -27.74 -11.24 -27.67
N GLY A 249 -27.02 -11.75 -28.67
CA GLY A 249 -26.78 -11.07 -29.94
C GLY A 249 -25.62 -10.08 -29.94
N PHE A 250 -24.84 -9.97 -28.85
CA PHE A 250 -23.61 -9.20 -28.84
C PHE A 250 -22.57 -9.78 -29.82
N PRO A 251 -21.81 -8.95 -30.56
CA PRO A 251 -20.88 -9.46 -31.55
C PRO A 251 -19.77 -10.33 -30.95
N GLU A 252 -19.70 -11.59 -31.38
CA GLU A 252 -18.71 -12.57 -30.90
C GLU A 252 -17.27 -12.06 -31.04
N GLY A 253 -16.95 -11.38 -32.15
CA GLY A 253 -15.62 -10.81 -32.37
C GLY A 253 -15.25 -9.74 -31.33
N LEU A 254 -16.22 -8.90 -30.93
CA LEU A 254 -16.02 -7.90 -29.89
C LEU A 254 -15.94 -8.54 -28.50
N ALA A 255 -16.79 -9.53 -28.21
CA ALA A 255 -16.72 -10.29 -26.96
C ALA A 255 -15.37 -10.98 -26.78
N SER A 256 -14.87 -11.61 -27.85
CA SER A 256 -13.57 -12.28 -27.86
C SER A 256 -12.40 -11.30 -27.69
N LEU A 257 -12.48 -10.10 -28.27
CA LEU A 257 -11.49 -9.05 -28.05
C LEU A 257 -11.46 -8.62 -26.58
N VAL A 258 -12.62 -8.32 -25.98
CA VAL A 258 -12.73 -7.90 -24.57
C VAL A 258 -12.25 -9.01 -23.63
N GLU A 259 -12.59 -10.26 -23.90
CA GLU A 259 -12.09 -11.42 -23.14
C GLU A 259 -10.55 -11.48 -23.16
N ARG A 260 -9.92 -11.28 -24.32
CA ARG A 260 -8.45 -11.25 -24.41
C ARG A 260 -7.84 -10.04 -23.75
N MET A 261 -8.48 -8.87 -23.80
CA MET A 261 -8.04 -7.68 -23.06
C MET A 261 -7.95 -7.97 -21.55
N LEU A 262 -8.88 -8.78 -21.03
CA LEU A 262 -8.96 -9.20 -19.63
C LEU A 262 -8.18 -10.49 -19.31
N SER A 263 -7.31 -10.95 -20.22
CA SER A 263 -6.44 -12.09 -19.94
C SER A 263 -5.52 -11.80 -18.75
N ARG A 264 -5.38 -12.79 -17.85
CA ARG A 264 -4.40 -12.74 -16.76
C ARG A 264 -2.96 -12.75 -17.25
N ASP A 265 -2.70 -13.47 -18.35
CA ASP A 265 -1.42 -13.42 -19.04
C ASP A 265 -1.36 -12.15 -19.90
N PRO A 266 -0.48 -11.18 -19.58
CA PRO A 266 -0.36 -9.92 -20.34
C PRO A 266 0.02 -10.16 -21.80
N SER A 267 0.72 -11.25 -22.11
CA SER A 267 1.16 -11.57 -23.47
C SER A 267 0.04 -12.04 -24.39
N ALA A 268 -1.08 -12.50 -23.83
CA ALA A 268 -2.26 -12.90 -24.58
C ALA A 268 -3.18 -11.71 -24.93
N ARG A 269 -2.90 -10.53 -24.38
CA ARG A 269 -3.63 -9.28 -24.68
C ARG A 269 -3.13 -8.68 -26.00
N PRO A 270 -3.92 -7.82 -26.67
CA PRO A 270 -3.38 -6.93 -27.70
C PRO A 270 -2.15 -6.18 -27.17
N ARG A 271 -1.04 -6.18 -27.92
CA ARG A 271 0.25 -5.68 -27.41
C ARG A 271 0.28 -4.17 -27.18
N THR A 272 -0.51 -3.42 -27.95
CA THR A 272 -0.56 -1.96 -27.91
C THR A 272 -1.99 -1.45 -28.12
N GLY A 273 -2.22 -0.18 -27.81
CA GLY A 273 -3.48 0.49 -28.11
C GLY A 273 -3.80 0.48 -29.60
N ALA A 274 -2.78 0.53 -30.47
CA ALA A 274 -2.95 0.45 -31.92
C ALA A 274 -3.43 -0.95 -32.37
N ASP A 275 -2.86 -2.02 -31.81
CA ASP A 275 -3.28 -3.40 -32.09
C ASP A 275 -4.74 -3.61 -31.66
N ALA A 276 -5.08 -3.15 -30.46
CA ALA A 276 -6.45 -3.19 -29.92
C ALA A 276 -7.44 -2.37 -30.76
N LEU A 277 -7.09 -1.12 -31.11
CA LEU A 277 -7.91 -0.24 -31.95
C LEU A 277 -8.18 -0.86 -33.32
N GLY A 278 -7.14 -1.41 -33.96
CA GLY A 278 -7.25 -2.03 -35.27
C GLY A 278 -8.19 -3.23 -35.25
N GLU A 279 -8.15 -4.05 -34.21
CA GLU A 279 -9.10 -5.15 -34.04
C GLU A 279 -10.51 -4.66 -33.69
N PHE A 280 -10.63 -3.74 -32.74
CA PHE A 280 -11.90 -3.14 -32.33
C PHE A 280 -12.66 -2.56 -33.53
N ALA A 281 -11.96 -1.81 -34.39
CA ALA A 281 -12.54 -1.24 -35.61
C ALA A 281 -13.02 -2.33 -36.59
N ARG A 282 -12.27 -3.43 -36.75
CA ARG A 282 -12.69 -4.56 -37.62
C ARG A 282 -13.92 -5.28 -37.10
N VAL A 283 -14.02 -5.49 -35.79
CA VAL A 283 -15.13 -6.25 -35.19
C VAL A 283 -16.37 -5.40 -34.92
N THR A 284 -16.31 -4.09 -35.16
CA THR A 284 -17.44 -3.15 -35.00
C THR A 284 -17.91 -2.55 -36.33
N THR A 285 -17.16 -2.70 -37.42
CA THR A 285 -17.57 -2.20 -38.74
C THR A 285 -18.65 -3.08 -39.37
N GLY A 286 -19.72 -2.44 -39.86
CA GLY A 286 -20.79 -3.12 -40.63
C GLY A 286 -21.84 -3.85 -39.78
N ILE A 287 -21.81 -3.71 -38.45
CA ILE A 287 -22.79 -4.31 -37.54
C ILE A 287 -23.96 -3.35 -37.34
N GLN A 288 -25.18 -3.80 -37.65
CA GLN A 288 -26.41 -3.05 -37.37
C GLN A 288 -26.86 -3.33 -35.93
N PRO A 289 -27.29 -2.31 -35.15
CA PRO A 289 -27.65 -2.50 -33.75
C PRO A 289 -28.96 -3.24 -33.54
N MET A 290 -29.03 -4.02 -32.46
CA MET A 290 -30.26 -4.60 -31.94
C MET A 290 -30.77 -3.78 -30.74
N SER A 291 -32.07 -3.47 -30.72
CA SER A 291 -32.70 -2.80 -29.58
C SER A 291 -32.88 -3.78 -28.40
N TRP A 292 -32.32 -3.44 -27.25
CA TRP A 292 -32.61 -4.15 -26.00
C TRP A 292 -33.92 -3.62 -25.38
N ASP A 293 -34.94 -4.48 -25.19
CA ASP A 293 -36.07 -4.20 -24.29
C ASP A 293 -35.75 -4.72 -22.87
N PRO A 294 -35.62 -3.86 -21.85
CA PRO A 294 -35.27 -4.25 -20.48
C PRO A 294 -36.32 -5.12 -19.76
N ARG A 295 -37.47 -5.41 -20.38
CA ARG A 295 -38.55 -6.23 -19.78
C ARG A 295 -38.51 -7.72 -20.16
N GLY A 296 -37.46 -8.14 -20.87
CA GLY A 296 -37.32 -9.50 -21.40
C GLY A 296 -36.81 -10.55 -20.39
N SER A 297 -37.36 -10.66 -19.19
CA SER A 297 -37.03 -11.73 -18.23
C SER A 297 -38.28 -12.37 -17.60
N MET A 298 -39.13 -12.96 -18.43
CA MET A 298 -39.89 -14.16 -18.07
C MET A 298 -39.88 -15.10 -19.28
N GLN A 299 -38.92 -16.02 -19.34
CA GLN A 299 -39.04 -17.18 -20.23
C GLN A 299 -40.14 -18.09 -19.67
N GLN A 300 -41.36 -17.92 -20.20
CA GLN A 300 -42.34 -18.99 -20.18
C GLN A 300 -41.81 -20.14 -21.06
N GLN A 301 -41.83 -21.33 -20.48
CA GLN A 301 -41.66 -22.62 -21.13
C GLN A 301 -42.39 -22.66 -22.49
N PRO A 302 -41.81 -23.23 -23.57
CA PRO A 302 -42.57 -23.41 -24.80
C PRO A 302 -43.68 -24.45 -24.56
N ASP A 303 -44.91 -23.96 -24.52
CA ASP A 303 -46.13 -24.76 -24.52
C ASP A 303 -46.21 -25.60 -25.80
N VAL A 304 -46.56 -26.86 -25.61
CA VAL A 304 -46.82 -27.87 -26.66
C VAL A 304 -47.87 -27.34 -27.65
N PRO A 305 -47.65 -27.43 -28.99
CA PRO A 305 -48.66 -26.96 -29.94
C PRO A 305 -49.88 -27.90 -29.92
N LYS A 306 -50.99 -27.41 -29.34
CA LYS A 306 -52.31 -28.04 -29.46
C LYS A 306 -52.89 -27.81 -30.86
N PRO A 307 -53.50 -28.84 -31.48
CA PRO A 307 -53.93 -28.77 -32.87
C PRO A 307 -55.11 -27.81 -33.05
N LYS A 308 -55.05 -27.02 -34.13
CA LYS A 308 -56.01 -25.98 -34.49
C LYS A 308 -57.32 -26.61 -35.00
N LYS A 309 -58.42 -26.32 -34.31
CA LYS A 309 -59.77 -26.70 -34.71
C LYS A 309 -60.16 -25.97 -35.99
N TRP A 310 -60.54 -26.72 -37.03
CA TRP A 310 -61.19 -26.18 -38.23
C TRP A 310 -62.71 -26.31 -38.08
N THR A 311 -63.42 -25.20 -38.29
CA THR A 311 -64.88 -25.18 -38.48
C THR A 311 -65.23 -25.38 -39.96
N PRO A 312 -66.44 -25.90 -40.27
CA PRO A 312 -66.67 -26.65 -41.49
C PRO A 312 -67.60 -25.89 -42.43
N VAL A 313 -67.10 -25.25 -43.48
CA VAL A 313 -67.91 -24.96 -44.66
C VAL A 313 -66.99 -24.94 -45.87
N LYS A 314 -67.37 -25.70 -46.91
CA LYS A 314 -66.78 -25.76 -48.27
C LYS A 314 -65.55 -26.68 -48.33
N ILE A 315 -65.51 -27.80 -49.04
CA ILE A 315 -66.23 -28.21 -50.24
C ILE A 315 -66.45 -29.73 -50.22
N SER A 316 -67.73 -30.08 -50.14
CA SER A 316 -68.30 -31.35 -50.57
C SER A 316 -68.19 -31.41 -52.09
N MET A 317 -67.12 -31.99 -52.65
CA MET A 317 -67.09 -32.43 -54.05
C MET A 317 -65.92 -33.38 -54.42
N ILE A 318 -65.24 -33.99 -53.45
CA ILE A 318 -64.23 -35.04 -53.69
C ILE A 318 -64.50 -36.28 -52.81
N ALA A 319 -65.77 -36.46 -52.38
CA ALA A 319 -66.17 -37.57 -51.51
C ALA A 319 -66.69 -38.80 -52.28
N ALA A 320 -67.06 -38.66 -53.56
CA ALA A 320 -67.69 -39.76 -54.31
C ALA A 320 -66.71 -40.63 -55.13
N LEU A 321 -65.49 -40.14 -55.41
CA LEU A 321 -64.49 -40.87 -56.22
C LEU A 321 -63.45 -41.64 -55.39
N LEU A 322 -63.27 -41.30 -54.10
CA LEU A 322 -62.37 -42.02 -53.18
C LEU A 322 -63.04 -43.23 -52.49
N LEU A 323 -64.38 -43.29 -52.47
CA LEU A 323 -65.13 -44.37 -51.82
C LEU A 323 -65.08 -45.71 -52.58
N ILE A 324 -64.73 -45.72 -53.87
CA ILE A 324 -64.61 -46.96 -54.64
C ILE A 324 -63.20 -47.58 -54.53
N CYS A 325 -62.15 -46.79 -54.26
CA CYS A 325 -60.79 -47.32 -54.08
C CYS A 325 -60.51 -47.81 -52.64
N ILE A 326 -61.28 -47.38 -51.64
CA ILE A 326 -61.07 -47.77 -50.23
C ILE A 326 -61.81 -49.08 -49.88
N GLY A 327 -62.84 -49.47 -50.65
CA GLY A 327 -63.72 -50.59 -50.32
C GLY A 327 -63.13 -51.99 -50.47
N VAL A 328 -62.05 -52.20 -51.23
CA VAL A 328 -61.52 -53.55 -51.51
C VAL A 328 -60.11 -53.79 -50.93
N GLY A 329 -59.37 -52.75 -50.55
CA GLY A 329 -57.97 -52.90 -50.10
C GLY A 329 -57.72 -52.87 -48.58
N VAL A 330 -58.64 -52.36 -47.77
CA VAL A 330 -58.30 -51.90 -46.41
C VAL A 330 -58.70 -52.88 -45.29
N VAL A 331 -59.54 -53.88 -45.54
CA VAL A 331 -60.08 -54.70 -44.43
C VAL A 331 -59.30 -56.00 -44.14
N THR A 332 -58.33 -56.40 -44.98
CA THR A 332 -57.62 -57.69 -44.77
C THR A 332 -56.09 -57.63 -44.74
N ILE A 333 -55.43 -56.48 -44.96
CA ILE A 333 -53.95 -56.41 -45.04
C ILE A 333 -53.22 -55.75 -43.84
N PRO A 334 -53.74 -54.76 -43.09
CA PRO A 334 -52.92 -54.05 -42.10
C PRO A 334 -52.77 -54.77 -40.74
N LYS A 335 -53.07 -56.08 -40.64
CA LYS A 335 -52.72 -56.91 -39.47
C LYS A 335 -51.49 -57.80 -39.70
N LEU A 336 -50.82 -57.73 -40.85
CA LEU A 336 -49.65 -58.55 -41.15
C LEU A 336 -48.32 -57.80 -41.29
N LEU A 337 -48.28 -56.46 -41.23
CA LEU A 337 -47.07 -55.67 -41.56
C LEU A 337 -46.75 -54.49 -40.62
N ALA A 338 -47.51 -54.27 -39.54
CA ALA A 338 -47.17 -53.24 -38.55
C ALA A 338 -46.33 -53.85 -37.40
N PRO A 339 -45.21 -53.23 -36.98
CA PRO A 339 -44.40 -53.74 -35.88
C PRO A 339 -45.19 -53.74 -34.55
N ASP A 340 -44.90 -54.72 -33.68
CA ASP A 340 -45.57 -54.88 -32.38
C ASP A 340 -45.49 -53.59 -31.54
N PRO A 341 -46.61 -53.00 -31.11
CA PRO A 341 -46.62 -51.79 -30.27
C PRO A 341 -45.78 -51.89 -28.98
N LYS A 342 -45.63 -53.10 -28.41
CA LYS A 342 -44.78 -53.32 -27.24
C LYS A 342 -43.30 -53.20 -27.58
N LEU A 343 -42.88 -53.77 -28.70
CA LEU A 343 -41.50 -53.72 -29.17
C LEU A 343 -41.06 -52.27 -29.46
N VAL A 344 -41.94 -51.47 -30.07
CA VAL A 344 -41.68 -50.05 -30.33
C VAL A 344 -41.50 -49.26 -29.03
N ALA A 345 -42.32 -49.55 -28.00
CA ALA A 345 -42.22 -48.91 -26.69
C ALA A 345 -40.93 -49.30 -25.94
N ASP A 346 -40.53 -50.58 -26.00
CA ASP A 346 -39.30 -51.07 -25.37
C ASP A 346 -38.05 -50.46 -26.02
N VAL A 347 -38.01 -50.40 -27.36
CA VAL A 347 -36.94 -49.73 -28.11
C VAL A 347 -36.84 -48.25 -27.73
N GLY A 348 -37.98 -47.55 -27.63
CA GLY A 348 -38.01 -46.15 -27.21
C GLY A 348 -37.47 -45.91 -25.79
N THR A 349 -37.69 -46.86 -24.88
CA THR A 349 -37.20 -46.79 -23.50
C THR A 349 -35.68 -46.98 -23.44
N TRP A 350 -35.16 -48.03 -24.09
CA TRP A 350 -33.73 -48.30 -24.12
C TRP A 350 -32.93 -47.25 -24.88
N LYS A 351 -33.49 -46.68 -25.94
CA LYS A 351 -32.90 -45.56 -26.67
C LYS A 351 -32.70 -44.34 -25.78
N LYS A 352 -33.75 -43.90 -25.08
CA LYS A 352 -33.67 -42.76 -24.14
C LYS A 352 -32.63 -43.01 -23.04
N GLU A 353 -32.58 -44.23 -22.51
CA GLU A 353 -31.61 -44.59 -21.48
C GLU A 353 -30.17 -44.55 -22.00
N ALA A 354 -29.92 -45.09 -23.21
CA ALA A 354 -28.60 -45.05 -23.84
C ALA A 354 -28.16 -43.61 -24.16
N GLU A 355 -29.04 -42.77 -24.71
CA GLU A 355 -28.76 -41.36 -25.01
C GLU A 355 -28.46 -40.56 -23.74
N SER A 356 -29.25 -40.76 -22.68
CA SER A 356 -29.04 -40.14 -21.36
C SER A 356 -27.67 -40.52 -20.78
N ARG A 357 -27.30 -41.80 -20.83
CA ARG A 357 -25.99 -42.28 -20.35
C ARG A 357 -24.84 -41.74 -21.20
N LYS A 358 -25.02 -41.64 -22.53
CA LYS A 358 -24.03 -41.02 -23.41
C LYS A 358 -23.78 -39.56 -23.03
N GLN A 359 -24.83 -38.78 -22.79
CA GLN A 359 -24.70 -37.38 -22.37
C GLN A 359 -23.98 -37.26 -21.02
N LYS A 360 -24.35 -38.07 -20.03
CA LYS A 360 -23.66 -38.08 -18.73
C LYS A 360 -22.20 -38.47 -18.85
N ALA A 361 -21.87 -39.45 -19.70
CA ALA A 361 -20.49 -39.87 -19.92
C ALA A 361 -19.67 -38.79 -20.63
N ILE A 362 -20.27 -38.05 -21.57
CA ILE A 362 -19.65 -36.87 -22.20
C ILE A 362 -19.41 -35.76 -21.16
N ALA A 363 -20.39 -35.47 -20.32
CA ALA A 363 -20.23 -34.49 -19.23
C ALA A 363 -19.10 -34.89 -18.26
N ALA A 364 -18.90 -36.19 -18.08
CA ALA A 364 -17.79 -36.76 -17.32
C ALA A 364 -16.49 -36.94 -18.14
N LYS A 365 -16.39 -36.33 -19.33
CA LYS A 365 -15.23 -36.35 -20.26
C LYS A 365 -14.76 -37.73 -20.72
N ALA A 366 -15.67 -38.71 -20.79
CA ALA A 366 -15.35 -40.05 -21.29
C ALA A 366 -14.67 -40.08 -22.69
N PRO A 367 -15.05 -39.26 -23.69
CA PRO A 367 -14.45 -39.30 -25.04
C PRO A 367 -12.98 -38.82 -25.09
N GLU A 368 -12.54 -38.06 -24.09
CA GLU A 368 -11.19 -37.48 -24.03
C GLU A 368 -10.19 -38.43 -23.33
N ARG A 369 -10.68 -39.54 -22.76
CA ARG A 369 -9.85 -40.51 -22.03
C ARG A 369 -8.95 -41.31 -22.99
N PRO A 370 -7.74 -41.73 -22.54
CA PRO A 370 -6.82 -42.54 -23.33
C PRO A 370 -7.46 -43.82 -23.89
N ALA A 371 -7.04 -44.25 -25.08
CA ALA A 371 -7.65 -45.38 -25.79
C ALA A 371 -7.55 -46.74 -25.06
N ASN A 372 -6.58 -46.90 -24.16
CA ASN A 372 -6.39 -48.11 -23.34
C ASN A 372 -7.23 -48.11 -22.05
N ASP A 373 -7.96 -47.04 -21.75
CA ASP A 373 -8.78 -46.92 -20.56
C ASP A 373 -10.07 -47.75 -20.67
N GLN A 374 -10.37 -48.56 -19.66
CA GLN A 374 -11.53 -49.46 -19.67
C GLN A 374 -12.87 -48.70 -19.77
N ALA A 375 -12.97 -47.50 -19.20
CA ALA A 375 -14.16 -46.67 -19.31
C ALA A 375 -14.27 -46.04 -20.70
N LYS A 376 -13.14 -45.65 -21.33
CA LYS A 376 -13.10 -45.23 -22.74
C LYS A 376 -13.54 -46.34 -23.69
N LEU A 377 -12.99 -47.54 -23.52
CA LEU A 377 -13.33 -48.72 -24.32
C LEU A 377 -14.83 -49.06 -24.20
N SER A 378 -15.36 -48.98 -22.98
CA SER A 378 -16.80 -49.17 -22.72
C SER A 378 -17.63 -48.04 -23.36
N TYR A 379 -17.18 -46.79 -23.31
CA TYR A 379 -17.84 -45.67 -23.97
C TYR A 379 -17.88 -45.84 -25.49
N ASP A 380 -16.76 -46.16 -26.13
CA ASP A 380 -16.65 -46.34 -27.58
C ASP A 380 -17.52 -47.51 -28.07
N THR A 381 -17.48 -48.62 -27.33
CA THR A 381 -18.34 -49.79 -27.60
C THR A 381 -19.81 -49.40 -27.53
N GLY A 382 -20.21 -48.66 -26.49
CA GLY A 382 -21.58 -48.21 -26.31
C GLY A 382 -22.04 -47.16 -27.33
N ALA A 383 -21.17 -46.21 -27.69
CA ALA A 383 -21.45 -45.18 -28.68
C ALA A 383 -21.56 -45.76 -30.10
N SER A 384 -20.72 -46.75 -30.43
CA SER A 384 -20.80 -47.49 -31.69
C SER A 384 -22.07 -48.34 -31.78
N ALA A 385 -22.44 -49.02 -30.69
CA ALA A 385 -23.69 -49.77 -30.59
C ALA A 385 -24.92 -48.87 -30.74
N LEU A 386 -24.90 -47.67 -30.14
CA LEU A 386 -25.98 -46.68 -30.28
C LEU A 386 -26.14 -46.23 -31.74
N THR A 387 -25.02 -45.92 -32.40
CA THR A 387 -25.01 -45.48 -33.80
C THR A 387 -25.53 -46.57 -34.74
N SER A 388 -25.13 -47.82 -34.50
CA SER A 388 -25.60 -48.98 -35.26
C SER A 388 -27.09 -49.25 -35.04
N ALA A 389 -27.57 -49.11 -33.80
CA ALA A 389 -28.99 -49.28 -33.47
C ALA A 389 -29.87 -48.18 -34.06
N ASP A 390 -29.41 -46.92 -34.07
CA ASP A 390 -30.10 -45.80 -34.71
C ASP A 390 -30.18 -45.94 -36.23
N ALA A 391 -29.19 -46.57 -36.88
CA ALA A 391 -29.25 -46.88 -38.30
C ALA A 391 -30.35 -47.90 -38.61
N LEU A 392 -30.45 -48.98 -37.82
CA LEU A 392 -31.50 -50.00 -37.96
C LEU A 392 -32.91 -49.47 -37.70
N LEU A 393 -33.04 -48.47 -36.82
CA LEU A 393 -34.31 -47.81 -36.54
C LEU A 393 -34.82 -46.99 -37.74
N LYS A 394 -33.93 -46.47 -38.60
CA LYS A 394 -34.30 -45.75 -39.83
C LYS A 394 -34.92 -46.67 -40.88
N ASP A 395 -34.55 -47.95 -40.85
CA ASP A 395 -35.08 -48.99 -41.74
C ASP A 395 -36.33 -49.68 -41.15
N GLU A 396 -36.90 -49.12 -40.06
CA GLU A 396 -38.05 -49.68 -39.31
C GLU A 396 -37.83 -51.11 -38.77
N ASP A 397 -36.57 -51.55 -38.63
CA ASP A 397 -36.21 -52.91 -38.17
C ASP A 397 -36.05 -52.96 -36.64
N TYR A 398 -37.18 -52.84 -35.93
CA TYR A 398 -37.24 -52.76 -34.46
C TYR A 398 -36.70 -54.01 -33.74
N GLU A 399 -36.85 -55.21 -34.33
CA GLU A 399 -36.36 -56.47 -33.75
C GLU A 399 -34.82 -56.49 -33.70
N LYS A 400 -34.16 -55.99 -34.76
CA LYS A 400 -32.69 -55.93 -34.80
C LYS A 400 -32.14 -54.71 -34.04
N ALA A 401 -32.91 -53.63 -33.93
CA ALA A 401 -32.48 -52.42 -33.21
C ALA A 401 -32.44 -52.59 -31.68
N LEU A 402 -33.39 -53.35 -31.09
CA LEU A 402 -33.52 -53.50 -29.63
C LEU A 402 -32.24 -54.01 -28.94
N PRO A 403 -31.59 -55.12 -29.38
CA PRO A 403 -30.35 -55.60 -28.77
C PRO A 403 -29.19 -54.57 -28.86
N GLY A 404 -29.19 -53.76 -29.91
CA GLY A 404 -28.22 -52.68 -30.10
C GLY A 404 -28.37 -51.57 -29.06
N PHE A 405 -29.60 -51.10 -28.79
CA PHE A 405 -29.86 -50.10 -27.74
C PHE A 405 -29.60 -50.65 -26.33
N GLN A 406 -29.90 -51.93 -26.07
CA GLN A 406 -29.56 -52.58 -24.80
C GLN A 406 -28.04 -52.63 -24.59
N THR A 407 -27.30 -53.02 -25.62
CA THR A 407 -25.84 -53.07 -25.62
C THR A 407 -25.24 -51.67 -25.44
N ALA A 408 -25.80 -50.66 -26.10
CA ALA A 408 -25.41 -49.27 -25.95
C ALA A 408 -25.59 -48.78 -24.51
N ALA A 409 -26.79 -48.98 -23.94
CA ALA A 409 -27.10 -48.57 -22.58
C ALA A 409 -26.20 -49.25 -21.54
N ILE A 410 -25.93 -50.55 -21.68
CA ILE A 410 -25.06 -51.29 -20.75
C ILE A 410 -23.63 -50.77 -20.80
N ASN A 411 -23.04 -50.64 -21.99
CA ASN A 411 -21.64 -50.24 -22.12
C ASN A 411 -21.41 -48.77 -21.72
N LEU A 412 -22.34 -47.86 -22.06
CA LEU A 412 -22.29 -46.48 -21.59
C LEU A 412 -22.48 -46.37 -20.06
N GLY A 413 -23.30 -47.24 -19.47
CA GLY A 413 -23.45 -47.34 -18.02
C GLY A 413 -22.19 -47.86 -17.31
N ASN A 414 -21.51 -48.86 -17.89
CA ASN A 414 -20.24 -49.37 -17.38
C ASN A 414 -19.13 -48.31 -17.43
N ALA A 415 -19.09 -47.50 -18.50
CA ALA A 415 -18.18 -46.37 -18.60
C ALA A 415 -18.40 -45.36 -17.45
N LEU A 416 -19.66 -45.01 -17.18
CA LEU A 416 -20.01 -44.10 -16.09
C LEU A 416 -19.62 -44.63 -14.71
N ILE A 417 -19.88 -45.91 -14.41
CA ILE A 417 -19.46 -46.54 -13.15
C ILE A 417 -17.95 -46.44 -12.98
N GLY A 418 -17.17 -46.73 -14.04
CA GLY A 418 -15.71 -46.64 -14.02
C GLY A 418 -15.22 -45.22 -13.70
N ILE A 419 -15.82 -44.21 -14.32
CA ILE A 419 -15.46 -42.80 -14.10
C ILE A 419 -15.84 -42.34 -12.69
N SER A 420 -17.07 -42.62 -12.23
CA SER A 420 -17.50 -42.25 -10.88
C SER A 420 -16.67 -42.94 -9.80
N LYS A 421 -16.30 -44.22 -10.01
CA LYS A 421 -15.39 -44.94 -9.11
C LYS A 421 -14.02 -44.27 -9.01
N GLU A 422 -13.38 -43.97 -10.14
CA GLU A 422 -12.07 -43.31 -10.17
C GLU A 422 -12.13 -41.94 -9.48
N ASN A 423 -13.18 -41.16 -9.75
CA ASN A 423 -13.36 -39.85 -9.12
C ASN A 423 -13.54 -39.96 -7.60
N ALA A 424 -14.28 -40.96 -7.13
CA ALA A 424 -14.43 -41.25 -5.70
C ALA A 424 -13.11 -41.72 -5.07
N GLU A 425 -12.32 -42.56 -5.76
CA GLU A 425 -10.99 -42.99 -5.30
C GLU A 425 -9.99 -41.83 -5.20
N LYS A 426 -10.02 -40.89 -6.16
CA LYS A 426 -9.22 -39.67 -6.10
C LYS A 426 -9.62 -38.77 -4.93
N ALA A 427 -10.93 -38.57 -4.74
CA ALA A 427 -11.44 -37.79 -3.60
C ALA A 427 -11.06 -38.43 -2.27
N ARG A 428 -11.17 -39.76 -2.16
CA ARG A 428 -10.72 -40.55 -1.00
C ARG A 428 -9.23 -40.35 -0.71
N ALA A 429 -8.39 -40.42 -1.75
CA ALA A 429 -6.95 -40.19 -1.61
C ALA A 429 -6.65 -38.76 -1.14
N ALA A 430 -7.37 -37.77 -1.64
CA ALA A 430 -7.24 -36.38 -1.20
C ALA A 430 -7.67 -36.19 0.27
N ALA A 431 -8.79 -36.78 0.68
CA ALA A 431 -9.26 -36.76 2.07
C ALA A 431 -8.27 -37.45 3.03
N SER A 432 -7.69 -38.58 2.60
CA SER A 432 -6.66 -39.31 3.35
C SER A 432 -5.38 -38.47 3.49
N ALA A 433 -4.92 -37.83 2.40
CA ALA A 433 -3.78 -36.92 2.42
C ALA A 433 -3.99 -35.71 3.33
N ALA A 434 -5.24 -35.26 3.49
CA ALA A 434 -5.63 -34.22 4.44
C ALA A 434 -5.75 -34.71 5.89
N GLY A 435 -5.49 -36.00 6.17
CA GLY A 435 -5.56 -36.60 7.52
C GLY A 435 -6.95 -37.11 7.93
N GLY A 436 -7.86 -37.28 6.98
CA GLY A 436 -9.25 -37.65 7.23
C GLY A 436 -9.51 -39.11 7.58
N ASP A 437 -8.50 -39.99 7.56
CA ASP A 437 -8.67 -41.44 7.73
C ASP A 437 -9.38 -41.85 9.02
N LYS A 438 -9.29 -41.02 10.07
CA LYS A 438 -9.91 -41.25 11.38
C LYS A 438 -11.30 -40.60 11.52
N ALA A 439 -11.78 -39.88 10.50
CA ALA A 439 -13.05 -39.18 10.55
C ALA A 439 -14.23 -40.17 10.44
N PRO A 440 -15.31 -39.97 11.21
CA PRO A 440 -16.54 -40.75 11.05
C PRO A 440 -17.08 -40.72 9.62
N ASP A 441 -17.10 -39.53 9.01
CA ASP A 441 -17.59 -39.31 7.65
C ASP A 441 -16.73 -40.03 6.59
N PHE A 442 -15.42 -40.19 6.84
CA PHE A 442 -14.53 -40.96 5.98
C PHE A 442 -14.91 -42.44 5.99
N ALA A 443 -15.16 -43.00 7.18
CA ALA A 443 -15.60 -44.39 7.32
C ALA A 443 -16.98 -44.62 6.68
N GLU A 444 -17.92 -43.68 6.82
CA GLU A 444 -19.23 -43.74 6.17
C GLU A 444 -19.12 -43.71 4.63
N ALA A 445 -18.28 -42.82 4.09
CA ALA A 445 -18.02 -42.72 2.67
C ALA A 445 -17.36 -44.00 2.11
N ASP A 446 -16.49 -44.66 2.88
CA ASP A 446 -15.87 -45.94 2.54
C ASP A 446 -16.89 -47.10 2.50
N VAL A 447 -17.86 -47.12 3.43
CA VAL A 447 -18.98 -48.08 3.39
C VAL A 447 -19.82 -47.86 2.14
N LYS A 448 -20.12 -46.60 1.79
CA LYS A 448 -20.84 -46.25 0.55
C LYS A 448 -20.06 -46.68 -0.69
N MET A 449 -18.74 -46.55 -0.73
CA MET A 449 -17.91 -47.05 -1.84
C MET A 449 -17.99 -48.57 -2.01
N LYS A 450 -18.04 -49.33 -0.91
CA LYS A 450 -18.25 -50.79 -0.95
C LYS A 450 -19.64 -51.12 -1.50
N SER A 451 -20.67 -50.44 -1.01
CA SER A 451 -22.04 -50.62 -1.52
C SER A 451 -22.18 -50.28 -3.01
N ALA A 452 -21.42 -49.29 -3.49
CA ALA A 452 -21.37 -48.92 -4.90
C ALA A 452 -20.74 -50.03 -5.76
N ALA A 453 -19.68 -50.67 -5.26
CA ALA A 453 -19.04 -51.81 -5.92
C ALA A 453 -19.96 -53.05 -5.98
N ASP A 454 -20.72 -53.31 -4.91
CA ASP A 454 -21.72 -54.38 -4.88
C ASP A 454 -22.86 -54.12 -5.87
N ALA A 455 -23.37 -52.88 -5.91
CA ALA A 455 -24.39 -52.46 -6.87
C ALA A 455 -23.90 -52.54 -8.33
N ALA A 456 -22.62 -52.20 -8.58
CA ALA A 456 -22.01 -52.35 -9.90
C ALA A 456 -21.95 -53.83 -10.33
N THR A 457 -21.57 -54.72 -9.42
CA THR A 457 -21.53 -56.18 -9.66
C THR A 457 -22.92 -56.75 -9.92
N ALA A 458 -23.93 -56.25 -9.21
CA ALA A 458 -25.34 -56.60 -9.40
C ALA A 458 -25.99 -55.96 -10.66
N LYS A 459 -25.21 -55.23 -11.48
CA LYS A 459 -25.68 -54.48 -12.66
C LYS A 459 -26.74 -53.40 -12.35
N GLN A 460 -26.78 -52.90 -11.11
CA GLN A 460 -27.66 -51.82 -10.66
C GLN A 460 -27.00 -50.45 -10.89
N MET A 461 -26.95 -50.02 -12.15
CA MET A 461 -26.13 -48.88 -12.59
C MET A 461 -26.44 -47.54 -11.89
N HIS A 462 -27.72 -47.19 -11.73
CA HIS A 462 -28.10 -45.94 -11.05
C HIS A 462 -27.69 -45.93 -9.58
N ALA A 463 -27.83 -47.06 -8.90
CA ALA A 463 -27.43 -47.19 -7.50
C ALA A 463 -25.90 -47.10 -7.35
N ALA A 464 -25.15 -47.75 -8.26
CA ALA A 464 -23.69 -47.71 -8.24
C ALA A 464 -23.14 -46.30 -8.46
N VAL A 465 -23.58 -45.60 -9.52
CA VAL A 465 -23.14 -44.23 -9.83
C VAL A 465 -23.53 -43.27 -8.71
N GLY A 466 -24.78 -43.32 -8.23
CA GLY A 466 -25.25 -42.44 -7.16
C GLY A 466 -24.48 -42.64 -5.84
N ALA A 467 -24.14 -43.87 -5.49
CA ALA A 467 -23.34 -44.16 -4.30
C ALA A 467 -21.89 -43.68 -4.43
N TYR A 468 -21.24 -43.86 -5.61
CA TYR A 468 -19.90 -43.32 -5.84
C TYR A 468 -19.87 -41.79 -5.81
N ASP A 469 -20.84 -41.12 -6.44
CA ASP A 469 -20.90 -39.66 -6.46
C ASP A 469 -21.19 -39.09 -5.06
N ALA A 470 -22.02 -39.77 -4.26
CA ALA A 470 -22.25 -39.42 -2.85
C ALA A 470 -20.99 -39.59 -2.00
N SER A 471 -20.28 -40.71 -2.12
CA SER A 471 -18.98 -40.92 -1.45
C SER A 471 -17.96 -39.86 -1.85
N LYS A 472 -17.86 -39.55 -3.14
CA LYS A 472 -16.97 -38.50 -3.66
C LYS A 472 -17.25 -37.15 -2.99
N THR A 473 -18.52 -36.76 -2.90
CA THR A 473 -18.93 -35.50 -2.29
C THR A 473 -18.49 -35.44 -0.83
N THR A 474 -18.76 -36.50 -0.05
CA THR A 474 -18.35 -36.58 1.36
C THR A 474 -16.83 -36.48 1.52
N PHE A 475 -16.03 -37.18 0.68
CA PHE A 475 -14.58 -37.07 0.74
C PHE A 475 -14.06 -35.68 0.37
N ASP A 476 -14.60 -35.07 -0.69
CA ASP A 476 -14.21 -33.73 -1.12
C ASP A 476 -14.50 -32.69 -0.02
N ASP A 477 -15.67 -32.77 0.61
CA ASP A 477 -16.07 -31.85 1.68
C ASP A 477 -15.19 -32.03 2.92
N LEU A 478 -14.88 -33.28 3.29
CA LEU A 478 -13.95 -33.58 4.37
C LEU A 478 -12.53 -33.06 4.08
N ALA A 479 -12.02 -33.29 2.87
CA ALA A 479 -10.69 -32.82 2.46
C ALA A 479 -10.59 -31.29 2.51
N LYS A 480 -11.62 -30.58 2.04
CA LYS A 480 -11.71 -29.12 2.12
C LYS A 480 -11.74 -28.64 3.56
N ALA A 481 -12.56 -29.25 4.42
CA ALA A 481 -12.69 -28.86 5.82
C ALA A 481 -11.36 -29.03 6.59
N LEU A 482 -10.66 -30.15 6.38
CA LEU A 482 -9.36 -30.41 7.01
C LEU A 482 -8.26 -29.47 6.51
N THR A 483 -8.24 -29.17 5.21
CA THR A 483 -7.30 -28.22 4.62
C THR A 483 -7.52 -26.81 5.18
N ALA A 484 -8.78 -26.38 5.30
CA ALA A 484 -9.13 -25.08 5.90
C ALA A 484 -8.74 -25.01 7.37
N LEU A 485 -8.98 -26.07 8.14
CA LEU A 485 -8.57 -26.16 9.54
C LEU A 485 -7.06 -26.03 9.71
N ALA A 486 -6.27 -26.78 8.92
CA ALA A 486 -4.81 -26.73 8.97
C ALA A 486 -4.28 -25.34 8.61
N ALA A 487 -4.90 -24.67 7.64
CA ALA A 487 -4.57 -23.29 7.30
C ALA A 487 -4.86 -22.32 8.45
N ALA A 488 -6.04 -22.43 9.09
CA ALA A 488 -6.41 -21.58 10.21
C ALA A 488 -5.51 -21.80 11.45
N GLU A 489 -5.15 -23.05 11.75
CA GLU A 489 -4.22 -23.37 12.84
C GLU A 489 -2.84 -22.76 12.57
N LYS A 490 -2.32 -22.91 11.34
CA LYS A 490 -1.03 -22.34 10.94
C LYS A 490 -1.02 -20.82 11.04
N ASP A 491 -2.09 -20.16 10.60
CA ASP A 491 -2.24 -18.70 10.69
C ASP A 491 -2.20 -18.21 12.14
N ALA A 492 -3.04 -18.82 13.01
CA ALA A 492 -3.06 -18.48 14.43
C ALA A 492 -1.71 -18.72 15.12
N ALA A 493 -1.01 -19.81 14.78
CA ALA A 493 0.31 -20.11 15.32
C ALA A 493 1.38 -19.09 14.89
N ALA A 494 1.40 -18.69 13.63
CA ALA A 494 2.34 -17.69 13.10
C ALA A 494 2.11 -16.31 13.74
N LYS A 495 0.85 -15.94 13.95
CA LYS A 495 0.48 -14.69 14.65
C LYS A 495 0.89 -14.71 16.11
N ARG A 496 0.72 -15.84 16.80
CA ARG A 496 1.22 -16.02 18.18
C ARG A 496 2.74 -15.85 18.26
N GLU A 497 3.49 -16.40 17.31
CA GLU A 497 4.94 -16.23 17.24
C GLU A 497 5.33 -14.76 17.04
N THR A 498 4.60 -14.05 16.18
CA THR A 498 4.78 -12.62 15.95
C THR A 498 4.56 -11.81 17.24
N VAL A 499 3.47 -12.09 17.97
CA VAL A 499 3.16 -11.45 19.26
C VAL A 499 4.26 -11.67 20.30
N ASN A 500 4.83 -12.88 20.36
CA ASN A 500 5.94 -13.18 21.27
C ASN A 500 7.21 -12.42 20.88
N ARG A 501 7.49 -12.31 19.58
CA ARG A 501 8.66 -11.58 19.05
C ARG A 501 8.60 -10.08 19.39
N ILE A 502 7.43 -9.47 19.31
CA ILE A 502 7.23 -8.04 19.64
C ILE A 502 7.06 -7.79 21.15
N GLY A 503 7.29 -8.79 22.00
CA GLY A 503 7.29 -8.65 23.45
C GLY A 503 5.91 -8.41 24.07
N ALA A 504 4.83 -8.80 23.39
CA ALA A 504 3.45 -8.63 23.87
C ALA A 504 2.83 -9.91 24.44
N GLY A 505 3.65 -10.93 24.71
CA GLY A 505 3.20 -12.26 25.15
C GLY A 505 2.40 -12.28 26.47
N ASP A 506 2.62 -11.31 27.35
CA ASP A 506 1.96 -11.24 28.67
C ASP A 506 0.59 -10.53 28.65
N SER A 507 0.09 -10.13 27.47
CA SER A 507 -1.21 -9.47 27.36
C SER A 507 -2.38 -10.41 27.73
N PRO A 508 -3.41 -9.91 28.45
CA PRO A 508 -4.63 -10.68 28.73
C PRO A 508 -5.30 -11.24 27.47
N ASP A 509 -5.22 -10.51 26.35
CA ASP A 509 -5.79 -10.94 25.07
C ASP A 509 -5.02 -12.10 24.46
N VAL A 510 -3.71 -12.20 24.71
CA VAL A 510 -2.85 -13.32 24.28
C VAL A 510 -3.16 -14.58 25.06
N ALA A 511 -3.42 -14.44 26.37
CA ALA A 511 -3.89 -15.55 27.20
C ALA A 511 -5.26 -16.05 26.71
N LYS A 512 -6.18 -15.13 26.40
CA LYS A 512 -7.50 -15.46 25.84
C LYS A 512 -7.41 -16.15 24.48
N ALA A 513 -6.60 -15.62 23.56
CA ALA A 513 -6.37 -16.21 22.24
C ALA A 513 -5.75 -17.62 22.34
N SER A 514 -4.80 -17.82 23.25
CA SER A 514 -4.21 -19.13 23.52
C SER A 514 -5.22 -20.13 24.10
N GLY A 515 -6.16 -19.65 24.93
CA GLY A 515 -7.31 -20.43 25.38
C GLY A 515 -8.19 -20.89 24.22
N LEU A 516 -8.55 -19.97 23.32
CA LEU A 516 -9.34 -20.28 22.12
C LEU A 516 -8.66 -21.31 21.20
N MET A 517 -7.35 -21.22 21.01
CA MET A 517 -6.59 -22.25 20.25
C MET A 517 -6.69 -23.63 20.92
N THR A 518 -6.67 -23.68 22.25
CA THR A 518 -6.78 -24.95 23.00
C THR A 518 -8.18 -25.54 22.85
N GLU A 519 -9.23 -24.71 22.94
CA GLU A 519 -10.60 -25.13 22.69
C GLU A 519 -10.83 -25.58 21.24
N ALA A 520 -10.27 -24.85 20.27
CA ALA A 520 -10.35 -25.17 18.86
C ALA A 520 -9.70 -26.53 18.56
N LYS A 521 -8.54 -26.80 19.16
CA LYS A 521 -7.87 -28.11 19.08
C LYS A 521 -8.74 -29.24 19.63
N ALA A 522 -9.36 -29.05 20.80
CA ALA A 522 -10.26 -30.04 21.37
C ALA A 522 -11.49 -30.31 20.48
N LYS A 523 -12.05 -29.26 19.85
CA LYS A 523 -13.14 -29.40 18.87
C LYS A 523 -12.69 -30.13 17.59
N ALA A 524 -11.46 -29.92 17.15
CA ALA A 524 -10.89 -30.64 16.01
C ALA A 524 -10.76 -32.14 16.31
N GLU A 525 -10.29 -32.50 17.50
CA GLU A 525 -10.22 -33.90 17.96
C GLU A 525 -11.60 -34.58 18.04
N GLN A 526 -12.67 -33.80 18.24
CA GLN A 526 -14.07 -34.24 18.22
C GLN A 526 -14.72 -34.21 16.83
N TRP A 527 -13.96 -33.96 15.76
CA TRP A 527 -14.45 -33.84 14.39
C TRP A 527 -15.44 -32.69 14.14
N GLN A 528 -15.44 -31.66 14.98
CA GLN A 528 -16.27 -30.46 14.81
C GLN A 528 -15.54 -29.40 13.96
N MET A 529 -15.25 -29.73 12.70
CA MET A 529 -14.37 -28.93 11.82
C MET A 529 -14.76 -27.44 11.70
N PRO A 530 -16.03 -27.06 11.48
CA PRO A 530 -16.39 -25.65 11.35
C PRO A 530 -16.15 -24.86 12.64
N ALA A 531 -16.46 -25.45 13.79
CA ALA A 531 -16.30 -24.82 15.09
C ALA A 531 -14.81 -24.71 15.49
N ALA A 532 -14.00 -25.71 15.16
CA ALA A 532 -12.55 -25.67 15.33
C ALA A 532 -11.91 -24.60 14.45
N THR A 533 -12.25 -24.56 13.16
CA THR A 533 -11.75 -23.56 12.20
C THR A 533 -12.10 -22.15 12.64
N SER A 534 -13.35 -21.91 13.05
CA SER A 534 -13.78 -20.63 13.61
C SER A 534 -12.98 -20.25 14.87
N GLY A 535 -12.75 -21.20 15.79
CA GLY A 535 -12.00 -20.94 17.01
C GLY A 535 -10.54 -20.51 16.76
N TYR A 536 -9.86 -21.13 15.80
CA TYR A 536 -8.53 -20.67 15.35
C TYR A 536 -8.60 -19.30 14.68
N GLY A 537 -9.62 -19.03 13.86
CA GLY A 537 -9.84 -17.72 13.25
C GLY A 537 -10.09 -16.62 14.28
N ASP A 538 -10.84 -16.89 15.34
CA ASP A 538 -11.10 -15.93 16.41
C ASP A 538 -9.84 -15.68 17.26
N ALA A 539 -9.03 -16.70 17.51
CA ALA A 539 -7.71 -16.54 18.13
C ALA A 539 -6.77 -15.67 17.26
N ALA A 540 -6.75 -15.92 15.95
CA ALA A 540 -5.95 -15.14 15.00
C ALA A 540 -6.34 -13.65 15.00
N LYS A 541 -7.64 -13.33 15.02
CA LYS A 541 -8.14 -11.95 15.11
C LYS A 541 -7.69 -11.25 16.40
N LEU A 542 -7.68 -11.96 17.54
CA LEU A 542 -7.18 -11.40 18.79
C LEU A 542 -5.67 -11.12 18.72
N PHE A 543 -4.87 -12.01 18.13
CA PHE A 543 -3.45 -11.75 17.92
C PHE A 543 -3.24 -10.56 16.99
N ASP A 544 -4.01 -10.43 15.90
CA ASP A 544 -3.94 -9.28 14.99
C ASP A 544 -4.24 -7.96 15.72
N ALA A 545 -5.26 -7.96 16.59
CA ALA A 545 -5.59 -6.78 17.39
C ALA A 545 -4.43 -6.38 18.34
N VAL A 546 -3.77 -7.35 18.98
CA VAL A 546 -2.60 -7.09 19.84
C VAL A 546 -1.42 -6.57 19.02
N ILE A 547 -1.17 -7.15 17.84
CA ILE A 547 -0.11 -6.68 16.93
C ILE A 547 -0.39 -5.23 16.52
N ALA A 548 -1.62 -4.93 16.10
CA ALA A 548 -2.02 -3.59 15.68
C ALA A 548 -1.83 -2.56 16.82
N ASP A 549 -2.20 -2.91 18.05
CA ASP A 549 -2.03 -2.06 19.23
C ASP A 549 -0.55 -1.78 19.56
N VAL A 550 0.34 -2.76 19.40
CA VAL A 550 1.80 -2.54 19.54
C VAL A 550 2.34 -1.66 18.40
N MET A 551 1.90 -1.92 17.16
CA MET A 551 2.34 -1.17 15.99
C MET A 551 1.88 0.28 15.99
N ALA A 552 0.72 0.59 16.58
CA ALA A 552 0.23 1.95 16.77
C ALA A 552 1.17 2.80 17.65
N ALA A 553 1.97 2.17 18.53
CA ALA A 553 2.96 2.85 19.36
C ALA A 553 4.27 3.19 18.62
N LYS A 554 4.41 2.83 17.34
CA LYS A 554 5.63 3.04 16.55
C LYS A 554 6.02 4.51 16.44
N ASP A 555 5.05 5.38 16.16
CA ASP A 555 5.32 6.80 15.94
C ASP A 555 5.77 7.47 17.25
N GLU A 556 5.11 7.13 18.37
CA GLU A 556 5.51 7.58 19.71
C GLU A 556 6.93 7.09 20.04
N ALA A 557 7.22 5.81 19.82
CA ALA A 557 8.54 5.23 20.06
C ALA A 557 9.62 5.90 19.20
N THR A 558 9.30 6.22 17.94
CA THR A 558 10.21 6.89 17.00
C THR A 558 10.50 8.32 17.44
N ALA A 559 9.46 9.07 17.81
CA ALA A 559 9.61 10.43 18.33
C ALA A 559 10.44 10.46 19.60
N LEU A 560 10.23 9.51 20.51
CA LEU A 560 10.97 9.42 21.77
C LEU A 560 12.44 9.03 21.54
N LYS A 561 12.71 8.06 20.66
CA LYS A 561 14.07 7.70 20.23
C LYS A 561 14.83 8.89 19.66
N GLN A 562 14.18 9.65 18.77
CA GLN A 562 14.78 10.82 18.15
C GLN A 562 15.12 11.88 19.22
N LYS A 563 14.20 12.18 20.14
CA LYS A 563 14.47 13.09 21.27
C LYS A 563 15.65 12.65 22.12
N VAL A 564 15.73 11.36 22.47
CA VAL A 564 16.85 10.81 23.25
C VAL A 564 18.16 10.95 22.49
N THR A 565 18.17 10.65 21.19
CA THR A 565 19.36 10.76 20.34
C THR A 565 19.84 12.20 20.22
N ASP A 566 18.93 13.13 19.93
CA ASP A 566 19.24 14.55 19.77
C ASP A 566 19.76 15.17 21.07
N LEU A 567 19.09 14.87 22.19
CA LEU A 567 19.50 15.37 23.49
C LEU A 567 20.84 14.78 23.94
N HIS A 568 21.06 13.47 23.73
CA HIS A 568 22.33 12.82 24.01
C HIS A 568 23.47 13.43 23.18
N ALA A 569 23.28 13.63 21.87
CA ALA A 569 24.28 14.25 20.99
C ALA A 569 24.58 15.71 21.38
N SER A 570 23.54 16.47 21.73
CA SER A 570 23.67 17.84 22.23
C SER A 570 24.47 17.91 23.53
N ILE A 571 24.19 17.02 24.49
CA ILE A 571 24.95 16.96 25.76
C ILE A 571 26.38 16.50 25.50
N ALA A 572 26.61 15.50 24.66
CA ALA A 572 27.97 15.03 24.33
C ALA A 572 28.85 16.15 23.74
N THR A 573 28.25 17.03 22.94
CA THR A 573 28.94 18.19 22.35
C THR A 573 29.28 19.26 23.41
N ARG A 574 28.38 19.48 24.39
CA ARG A 574 28.51 20.51 25.43
C ARG A 574 29.37 20.09 26.62
N ALA A 575 29.25 18.84 27.06
CA ALA A 575 29.95 18.29 28.22
C ALA A 575 31.31 17.65 27.87
N GLY A 576 31.52 17.37 26.58
CA GLY A 576 32.57 16.45 26.12
C GLY A 576 32.20 14.98 26.37
N ALA A 577 32.74 14.07 25.57
CA ALA A 577 32.42 12.64 25.63
C ALA A 577 32.86 11.91 26.93
N ALA A 578 33.46 12.62 27.89
CA ALA A 578 34.03 12.07 29.12
C ALA A 578 33.14 12.27 30.38
N ASP A 579 31.92 12.81 30.25
CA ASP A 579 31.01 12.92 31.40
C ASP A 579 30.57 11.51 31.87
N PRO A 580 30.85 11.14 33.14
CA PRO A 580 30.59 9.79 33.65
C PRO A 580 29.09 9.47 33.77
N THR A 581 28.24 10.48 33.91
CA THR A 581 26.78 10.32 33.93
C THR A 581 26.25 10.01 32.54
N LEU A 582 26.76 10.70 31.51
CA LEU A 582 26.42 10.41 30.11
C LEU A 582 26.90 9.02 29.67
N ALA A 583 28.12 8.63 30.05
CA ALA A 583 28.67 7.32 29.75
C ALA A 583 27.85 6.16 30.35
N ALA A 584 27.26 6.36 31.53
CA ALA A 584 26.41 5.36 32.18
C ALA A 584 25.04 5.15 31.48
N LEU A 585 24.60 6.09 30.66
CA LEU A 585 23.33 6.00 29.91
C LEU A 585 23.48 5.25 28.57
N ALA A 586 24.67 5.23 27.97
CA ALA A 586 24.95 4.55 26.70
C ALA A 586 24.48 3.08 26.64
N PRO A 587 24.74 2.20 27.63
CA PRO A 587 24.25 0.82 27.59
C PRO A 587 22.71 0.74 27.67
N LYS A 588 22.06 1.64 28.42
CA LYS A 588 20.59 1.70 28.52
C LYS A 588 19.96 2.12 27.20
N ILE A 589 20.58 3.08 26.49
CA ILE A 589 20.15 3.51 25.15
C ILE A 589 20.26 2.34 24.18
N GLY A 590 21.37 1.58 24.20
CA GLY A 590 21.54 0.39 23.37
C GLY A 590 20.48 -0.68 23.62
N GLU A 591 20.09 -0.90 24.88
CA GLU A 591 19.00 -1.82 25.21
C GLU A 591 17.64 -1.34 24.66
N ALA A 592 17.33 -0.05 24.82
CA ALA A 592 16.10 0.55 24.29
C ALA A 592 16.04 0.50 22.75
N ASP A 593 17.16 0.78 22.08
CA ASP A 593 17.31 0.66 20.63
C ASP A 593 17.14 -0.78 20.14
N GLY A 594 17.64 -1.75 20.92
CA GLY A 594 17.45 -3.18 20.66
C GLY A 594 15.96 -3.56 20.69
N ARG A 595 15.21 -3.08 21.68
CA ARG A 595 13.75 -3.28 21.78
C ARG A 595 13.00 -2.61 20.62
N TYR A 596 13.41 -1.41 20.23
CA TYR A 596 12.84 -0.72 19.05
C TYR A 596 13.08 -1.50 17.76
N THR A 597 14.29 -2.01 17.56
CA THR A 597 14.67 -2.80 16.37
C THR A 597 13.94 -4.14 16.30
N ALA A 598 13.62 -4.72 17.45
CA ALA A 598 12.78 -5.92 17.56
C ALA A 598 11.27 -5.65 17.38
N GLU A 599 10.88 -4.40 17.06
CA GLU A 599 9.48 -3.94 16.93
C GLU A 599 8.67 -4.01 18.24
N ALA A 600 9.34 -4.13 19.38
CA ALA A 600 8.72 -4.11 20.70
C ALA A 600 8.48 -2.67 21.19
N TYR A 601 7.71 -1.89 20.42
CA TYR A 601 7.60 -0.44 20.57
C TYR A 601 7.13 0.02 21.95
N LYS A 602 6.15 -0.66 22.56
CA LYS A 602 5.70 -0.33 23.93
C LYS A 602 6.80 -0.55 24.99
N LEU A 603 7.59 -1.61 24.84
CA LEU A 603 8.74 -1.88 25.72
C LEU A 603 9.90 -0.92 25.47
N ALA A 604 10.06 -0.45 24.23
CA ALA A 604 11.03 0.58 23.87
C ALA A 604 10.64 1.94 24.47
N ILE A 605 9.36 2.34 24.41
CA ILE A 605 8.86 3.56 25.05
C ILE A 605 9.14 3.55 26.55
N ALA A 606 8.77 2.46 27.23
CA ALA A 606 9.03 2.29 28.66
C ALA A 606 10.52 2.36 29.02
N ALA A 607 11.41 1.96 28.10
CA ALA A 607 12.86 2.04 28.29
C ALA A 607 13.41 3.45 28.01
N TYR A 608 12.91 4.16 27.00
CA TYR A 608 13.38 5.50 26.67
C TYR A 608 12.91 6.58 27.65
N GLN A 609 11.71 6.46 28.25
CA GLN A 609 11.17 7.46 29.18
C GLN A 609 12.11 7.81 30.35
N PRO A 610 12.65 6.84 31.13
CA PRO A 610 13.59 7.16 32.20
C PRO A 610 14.92 7.71 31.67
N ILE A 611 15.37 7.27 30.49
CA ILE A 611 16.58 7.78 29.85
C ILE A 611 16.41 9.26 29.47
N LEU A 612 15.26 9.62 28.90
CA LEU A 612 14.96 11.00 28.56
C LEU A 612 14.96 11.88 29.82
N ALA A 613 14.33 11.42 30.91
CA ALA A 613 14.33 12.14 32.18
C ALA A 613 15.75 12.34 32.74
N ASP A 614 16.60 11.30 32.68
CA ASP A 614 18.01 11.38 33.09
C ASP A 614 18.80 12.39 32.23
N LEU A 615 18.57 12.40 30.91
CA LEU A 615 19.20 13.34 29.98
C LEU A 615 18.71 14.78 30.17
N GLU A 616 17.42 14.99 30.42
CA GLU A 616 16.84 16.30 30.71
C GLU A 616 17.41 16.87 32.01
N ALA A 617 17.49 16.04 33.06
CA ALA A 617 18.13 16.41 34.33
C ALA A 617 19.63 16.73 34.15
N LEU A 618 20.33 15.97 33.30
CA LEU A 618 21.73 16.22 32.98
C LEU A 618 21.90 17.54 32.21
N SER A 619 21.03 17.82 31.22
CA SER A 619 21.03 19.08 30.49
C SER A 619 20.72 20.28 31.39
N ALA A 620 19.89 20.11 32.43
CA ALA A 620 19.55 21.19 33.35
C ALA A 620 20.71 21.62 34.27
N ARG A 621 21.76 20.80 34.43
CA ARG A 621 22.94 21.15 35.23
C ARG A 621 23.78 22.29 34.63
N GLY A 622 23.70 22.47 33.30
CA GLY A 622 24.48 23.43 32.54
C GLY A 622 25.95 23.03 32.38
N PHE A 623 26.53 23.28 31.21
CA PHE A 623 27.92 22.95 30.88
C PHE A 623 28.71 24.18 30.41
N CYS A 624 30.02 24.18 30.67
CA CYS A 624 30.90 25.23 30.14
C CYS A 624 31.13 25.07 28.64
N PRO A 625 31.32 26.18 27.88
CA PRO A 625 31.67 26.08 26.48
C PRO A 625 32.94 25.25 26.26
N VAL A 626 32.89 24.34 25.31
CA VAL A 626 34.07 23.56 24.88
C VAL A 626 34.76 24.32 23.76
N SER A 627 36.06 24.58 23.89
CA SER A 627 36.90 25.18 22.85
C SER A 627 38.24 24.48 22.77
N GLN A 628 38.78 24.37 21.55
CA GLN A 628 40.11 23.81 21.30
C GLN A 628 41.24 24.77 21.74
N THR A 629 40.97 26.07 21.71
CA THR A 629 41.95 27.13 21.99
C THR A 629 41.77 27.76 23.37
N VAL A 630 40.58 27.64 23.97
CA VAL A 630 40.22 28.25 25.26
C VAL A 630 39.71 27.18 26.21
N ALA A 631 40.39 27.00 27.35
CA ALA A 631 39.92 26.09 28.40
C ALA A 631 39.11 26.86 29.44
N PHE A 632 37.88 26.42 29.70
CA PHE A 632 37.00 26.94 30.74
C PHE A 632 36.91 25.97 31.92
N GLU A 633 36.82 26.53 33.12
CA GLU A 633 36.54 25.80 34.36
C GLU A 633 35.25 26.31 34.99
N THR A 634 34.46 25.40 35.57
CA THR A 634 33.22 25.76 36.28
C THR A 634 33.54 26.29 37.67
N VAL A 635 33.06 27.50 37.95
CA VAL A 635 33.05 28.10 39.29
C VAL A 635 31.65 27.91 39.88
N PRO A 636 31.48 27.07 40.93
CA PRO A 636 30.16 26.80 41.49
C PRO A 636 29.56 28.00 42.23
N ALA A 637 28.24 28.10 42.29
CA ALA A 637 27.55 29.02 43.19
C ALA A 637 27.95 28.74 44.65
N GLY A 638 28.13 29.79 45.45
CA GLY A 638 28.59 29.66 46.83
C GLY A 638 29.24 30.93 47.39
N ASN A 639 29.78 30.80 48.60
CA ASN A 639 30.51 31.87 49.28
C ASN A 639 32.02 31.61 49.19
N TYR A 640 32.76 32.61 48.73
CA TYR A 640 34.21 32.54 48.50
C TYR A 640 34.95 33.49 49.45
N SER A 641 35.90 32.95 50.23
CA SER A 641 36.69 33.73 51.19
C SER A 641 37.66 34.69 50.49
N LEU A 642 37.80 35.91 51.03
CA LEU A 642 38.69 36.96 50.51
C LEU A 642 40.01 37.09 51.29
N GLU A 643 40.41 36.10 52.09
CA GLU A 643 41.64 36.18 52.93
C GLU A 643 42.92 36.55 52.14
N ASN A 644 42.97 36.23 50.84
CA ASN A 644 44.11 36.49 49.96
C ASN A 644 43.93 37.73 49.05
N VAL A 645 42.91 38.56 49.28
CA VAL A 645 42.60 39.77 48.48
C VAL A 645 42.73 41.02 49.36
N ARG A 646 43.54 42.00 48.94
CA ARG A 646 43.80 43.25 49.67
C ARG A 646 43.34 44.46 48.86
N LEU A 647 42.42 45.28 49.36
CA LEU A 647 41.89 46.43 48.61
C LEU A 647 42.80 47.67 48.79
N MET A 648 43.22 48.34 47.70
CA MET A 648 44.05 49.57 47.73
C MET A 648 43.23 50.86 47.52
N THR A 649 41.95 50.88 47.92
CA THR A 649 41.13 52.10 47.83
C THR A 649 40.94 52.71 49.22
N SER A 650 40.87 54.04 49.29
CA SER A 650 40.72 54.81 50.53
C SER A 650 39.35 54.69 51.21
N SER A 651 38.44 53.86 50.67
CA SER A 651 37.11 53.62 51.24
C SER A 651 36.71 52.15 51.10
N MET A 652 37.21 51.32 52.01
CA MET A 652 36.73 49.92 52.15
C MET A 652 35.22 49.83 52.41
N LYS A 653 34.61 50.90 52.94
CA LYS A 653 33.19 50.94 53.29
C LYS A 653 32.29 51.07 52.05
N GLU A 654 32.76 51.77 51.01
CA GLU A 654 32.03 51.95 49.74
C GLU A 654 32.29 50.78 48.78
N LEU A 655 33.52 50.28 48.70
CA LEU A 655 33.83 49.09 47.90
C LEU A 655 33.15 47.82 48.45
N GLY A 656 33.08 47.68 49.78
CA GLY A 656 32.35 46.59 50.43
C GLY A 656 30.83 46.63 50.16
N GLY A 657 30.28 47.84 49.96
CA GLY A 657 28.89 48.05 49.54
C GLY A 657 28.64 47.69 48.07
N MET A 658 29.56 48.07 47.16
CA MET A 658 29.48 47.74 45.73
C MET A 658 29.67 46.24 45.45
N LEU A 659 30.56 45.57 46.19
CA LEU A 659 30.91 44.17 45.98
C LEU A 659 30.02 43.20 46.77
N GLY A 660 29.08 43.71 47.57
CA GLY A 660 28.20 42.89 48.42
C GLY A 660 28.93 42.03 49.43
N VAL A 661 30.12 42.45 49.88
CA VAL A 661 31.02 41.67 50.73
C VAL A 661 30.47 41.65 52.16
N ALA A 662 29.77 40.58 52.51
CA ALA A 662 29.35 40.31 53.89
C ALA A 662 30.39 39.41 54.55
N ASN A 663 30.92 39.82 55.71
CA ASN A 663 31.80 38.99 56.57
C ASN A 663 33.07 38.43 55.88
N GLY A 664 33.71 39.19 55.00
CA GLY A 664 35.00 38.78 54.39
C GLY A 664 34.90 37.73 53.28
N ALA A 665 33.70 37.50 52.73
CA ALA A 665 33.48 36.62 51.60
C ALA A 665 32.59 37.27 50.51
N VAL A 666 32.76 36.84 49.27
CA VAL A 666 31.90 37.21 48.13
C VAL A 666 30.94 36.07 47.83
N LYS A 667 29.68 36.42 47.57
CA LYS A 667 28.63 35.47 47.20
C LYS A 667 28.44 35.43 45.69
N VAL A 668 28.47 34.23 45.13
CA VAL A 668 28.12 33.95 43.73
C VAL A 668 26.79 33.20 43.72
N ASP A 669 25.75 33.80 43.13
CA ASP A 669 24.39 33.25 43.15
C ASP A 669 24.16 32.16 42.09
N LYS A 670 24.87 32.22 40.96
CA LYS A 670 24.78 31.25 39.87
C LYS A 670 26.18 30.78 39.49
N SER A 671 26.32 29.48 39.28
CA SER A 671 27.56 28.92 38.74
C SER A 671 27.86 29.52 37.36
N PHE A 672 29.12 29.76 37.06
CA PHE A 672 29.57 30.31 35.79
C PHE A 672 30.87 29.64 35.34
N CYS A 673 31.29 29.94 34.11
CA CYS A 673 32.52 29.42 33.54
C CYS A 673 33.57 30.51 33.47
N MET A 674 34.78 30.20 33.91
CA MET A 674 35.93 31.11 33.87
C MET A 674 37.03 30.48 33.04
N GLN A 675 37.67 31.26 32.16
CA GLN A 675 38.87 30.81 31.48
C GLN A 675 39.97 30.45 32.50
N SER A 676 40.59 29.28 32.35
CA SER A 676 41.56 28.75 33.32
C SER A 676 42.86 29.55 33.38
N LYS A 677 43.27 30.14 32.24
CA LYS A 677 44.48 30.97 32.08
C LYS A 677 44.13 32.33 31.48
N ALA A 678 45.02 33.31 31.64
CA ALA A 678 44.90 34.59 30.94
C ALA A 678 44.88 34.41 29.42
N VAL A 679 44.26 35.34 28.70
CA VAL A 679 44.27 35.38 27.25
C VAL A 679 45.72 35.51 26.77
N THR A 680 46.15 34.60 25.89
CA THR A 680 47.54 34.56 25.40
C THR A 680 47.75 35.45 24.19
N ARG A 681 49.02 35.77 23.89
CA ARG A 681 49.38 36.50 22.67
C ARG A 681 48.92 35.77 21.40
N ALA A 682 48.99 34.44 21.36
CA ALA A 682 48.46 33.66 20.23
C ALA A 682 46.94 33.86 20.03
N GLN A 683 46.16 33.88 21.12
CA GLN A 683 44.72 34.07 21.06
C GLN A 683 44.37 35.49 20.57
N MET A 684 45.12 36.51 20.98
CA MET A 684 44.97 37.88 20.45
C MET A 684 45.37 37.96 18.96
N ALA A 685 46.44 37.30 18.54
CA ALA A 685 46.85 37.24 17.13
C ALA A 685 45.78 36.57 16.25
N GLU A 686 45.14 35.50 16.75
CA GLU A 686 44.02 34.84 16.08
C GLU A 686 42.83 35.79 15.90
N TYR A 687 42.47 36.54 16.94
CA TYR A 687 41.42 37.56 16.87
C TYR A 687 41.71 38.63 15.81
N TYR A 688 42.90 39.23 15.81
CA TYR A 688 43.26 40.25 14.82
C TYR A 688 43.33 39.70 13.40
N THR A 689 43.79 38.46 13.25
CA THR A 689 43.78 37.75 11.96
C THR A 689 42.35 37.58 11.45
N ALA A 690 41.42 37.13 12.30
CA ALA A 690 40.01 36.95 11.96
C ALA A 690 39.33 38.29 11.60
N ASN A 691 39.80 39.39 12.17
CA ASN A 691 39.30 40.74 11.92
C ASN A 691 40.04 41.48 10.77
N SER A 692 40.88 40.77 10.00
CA SER A 692 41.63 41.30 8.86
C SER A 692 42.59 42.45 9.20
N ASP A 693 43.21 42.41 10.39
CA ASP A 693 44.26 43.33 10.82
C ASP A 693 45.62 42.60 10.95
N PRO A 694 46.36 42.43 9.84
CA PRO A 694 47.62 41.70 9.84
C PRO A 694 48.74 42.42 10.60
N ALA A 695 48.66 43.75 10.75
CA ALA A 695 49.65 44.54 11.47
C ALA A 695 49.53 44.30 12.98
N ALA A 696 48.31 44.34 13.51
CA ALA A 696 48.05 43.99 14.90
C ALA A 696 48.31 42.50 15.16
N ALA A 697 47.92 41.59 14.25
CA ALA A 697 48.20 40.16 14.40
C ALA A 697 49.71 39.88 14.50
N GLN A 698 50.54 40.56 13.71
CA GLN A 698 51.99 40.43 13.76
C GLN A 698 52.59 40.97 15.07
N ALA A 699 52.00 42.02 15.66
CA ALA A 699 52.45 42.56 16.95
C ALA A 699 52.31 41.55 18.11
N TYR A 700 51.38 40.60 17.98
CA TYR A 700 51.14 39.52 18.96
C TYR A 700 51.76 38.17 18.56
N ALA A 701 52.57 38.11 17.50
CA ALA A 701 53.14 36.86 16.99
C ALA A 701 54.29 36.30 17.85
N ASP A 702 55.02 37.18 18.55
CA ASP A 702 56.15 36.79 19.40
C ASP A 702 55.67 36.19 20.73
N ASN A 703 56.35 35.12 21.18
CA ASN A 703 56.04 34.38 22.42
C ASN A 703 54.55 33.98 22.57
N PRO A 704 54.01 33.15 21.65
CA PRO A 704 52.57 32.89 21.52
C PRO A 704 51.87 32.34 22.77
N GLN A 705 52.61 31.71 23.68
CA GLN A 705 52.07 31.11 24.91
C GLN A 705 52.08 32.05 26.12
N GLN A 706 52.69 33.23 26.01
CA GLN A 706 52.67 34.21 27.09
C GLN A 706 51.31 34.91 27.18
N PRO A 707 50.88 35.34 28.39
CA PRO A 707 49.75 36.25 28.54
C PRO A 707 49.94 37.53 27.71
N ALA A 708 48.87 38.04 27.11
CA ALA A 708 48.87 39.32 26.43
C ALA A 708 48.67 40.45 27.46
N ASP A 709 49.78 41.06 27.91
CA ASP A 709 49.86 42.02 29.02
C ASP A 709 49.79 43.49 28.59
N ASP A 710 49.76 43.74 27.30
CA ASP A 710 49.73 45.05 26.65
C ASP A 710 48.36 45.36 26.00
N VAL A 711 47.30 44.59 26.33
CA VAL A 711 45.99 44.73 25.66
C VAL A 711 45.19 45.89 26.28
N PRO A 712 44.77 46.89 25.48
CA PRO A 712 43.90 47.93 26.01
C PRO A 712 42.46 47.42 26.18
N LEU A 713 41.70 48.09 27.05
CA LEU A 713 40.42 47.57 27.51
C LEU A 713 39.38 47.42 26.39
N ALA A 714 39.34 48.35 25.44
CA ALA A 714 38.38 48.32 24.34
C ALA A 714 38.60 47.09 23.44
N GLU A 715 39.86 46.74 23.22
CA GLU A 715 40.31 45.58 22.47
C GLU A 715 39.95 44.30 23.22
N ALA A 716 40.12 44.28 24.55
CA ALA A 716 39.67 43.16 25.38
C ALA A 716 38.15 42.94 25.30
N GLN A 717 37.35 44.00 25.32
CA GLN A 717 35.89 43.93 25.14
C GLN A 717 35.49 43.46 23.73
N ASN A 718 36.19 43.94 22.70
CA ASN A 718 35.96 43.50 21.33
C ASN A 718 36.34 42.02 21.14
N TYR A 719 37.41 41.57 21.79
CA TYR A 719 37.79 40.16 21.82
C TYR A 719 36.69 39.30 22.46
N THR A 720 36.12 39.70 23.61
CA THR A 720 35.03 38.91 24.24
C THR A 720 33.78 38.86 23.35
N ALA A 721 33.46 39.94 22.64
CA ALA A 721 32.35 39.96 21.68
C ALA A 721 32.61 39.06 20.46
N TRP A 722 33.84 39.01 19.96
CA TRP A 722 34.24 38.09 18.90
C TRP A 722 34.19 36.63 19.38
N LEU A 723 34.75 36.36 20.55
CA LEU A 723 34.78 35.02 21.13
C LEU A 723 33.37 34.51 21.45
N SER A 724 32.46 35.40 21.85
CA SER A 724 31.04 35.06 22.03
C SER A 724 30.42 34.46 20.76
N LYS A 725 30.75 35.03 19.59
CA LYS A 725 30.28 34.52 18.29
C LYS A 725 30.93 33.18 17.94
N GLN A 726 32.22 33.02 18.20
CA GLN A 726 32.95 31.77 17.90
C GLN A 726 32.44 30.60 18.76
N LEU A 727 32.20 30.85 20.04
CA LEU A 727 31.72 29.82 20.94
C LEU A 727 30.21 29.59 20.80
N ASN A 728 29.46 30.55 20.26
CA ASN A 728 28.00 30.64 20.32
C ASN A 728 27.45 30.78 21.76
N ALA A 729 28.22 31.42 22.66
CA ALA A 729 27.87 31.70 24.08
C ALA A 729 28.00 33.19 24.35
N PRO A 730 27.22 33.75 25.30
CA PRO A 730 27.59 35.00 25.93
C PRO A 730 28.94 34.83 26.64
N VAL A 731 29.95 35.58 26.18
CA VAL A 731 31.28 35.66 26.77
C VAL A 731 31.56 37.12 27.09
N HIS A 732 31.99 37.40 28.31
CA HIS A 732 32.26 38.76 28.79
C HIS A 732 33.58 38.83 29.56
N LEU A 733 34.01 40.07 29.82
CA LEU A 733 35.08 40.30 30.79
C LEU A 733 34.55 40.02 32.20
N PRO A 734 35.28 39.30 33.05
CA PRO A 734 34.83 38.98 34.39
C PRO A 734 34.54 40.25 35.20
N SER A 735 33.42 40.24 35.91
CA SER A 735 33.13 41.21 36.96
C SER A 735 34.10 41.05 38.13
N ALA A 736 34.10 42.01 39.04
CA ALA A 736 34.97 41.99 40.20
C ALA A 736 34.66 40.78 41.09
N THR A 737 33.38 40.44 41.23
CA THR A 737 32.89 39.25 41.95
C THR A 737 33.37 37.95 41.30
N GLU A 738 33.30 37.83 39.97
CA GLU A 738 33.75 36.64 39.24
C GLU A 738 35.28 36.46 39.34
N TRP A 739 36.04 37.55 39.25
CA TRP A 739 37.48 37.55 39.49
C TRP A 739 37.83 37.08 40.90
N MET A 740 37.17 37.62 41.94
CA MET A 740 37.46 37.23 43.33
C MET A 740 37.06 35.79 43.64
N ALA A 741 35.90 35.34 43.14
CA ALA A 741 35.44 33.97 43.33
C ALA A 741 36.35 32.93 42.65
N SER A 742 36.88 33.27 41.47
CA SER A 742 37.85 32.41 40.78
C SER A 742 39.24 32.48 41.42
N ALA A 743 39.69 33.65 41.90
CA ALA A 743 41.01 33.87 42.50
C ALA A 743 41.35 32.93 43.67
N ALA A 744 40.36 32.50 44.45
CA ALA A 744 40.55 31.52 45.53
C ALA A 744 41.09 30.15 45.07
N LYS A 745 40.97 29.82 43.78
CA LYS A 745 41.42 28.56 43.17
C LYS A 745 42.53 28.73 42.11
N ILE A 746 42.98 29.95 41.84
CA ILE A 746 43.99 30.21 40.79
C ILE A 746 45.38 29.79 41.29
N PRO A 747 46.11 28.92 40.57
CA PRO A 747 47.53 28.73 40.81
C PRO A 747 48.24 30.07 40.57
N PRO A 748 49.10 30.56 41.49
CA PRO A 748 49.82 31.81 41.26
C PRO A 748 50.67 31.67 40.00
N GLU A 749 50.26 32.35 38.92
CA GLU A 749 51.01 32.38 37.68
C GLU A 749 52.24 33.27 37.90
N LYS A 750 53.44 32.75 37.59
CA LYS A 750 54.68 33.47 37.82
C LYS A 750 54.73 34.67 36.86
N LEU A 751 54.37 35.84 37.39
CA LEU A 751 54.43 37.10 36.67
C LEU A 751 55.89 37.36 36.25
N PRO A 752 56.12 37.96 35.06
CA PRO A 752 57.46 38.26 34.60
C PRO A 752 58.14 39.25 35.58
N ASP A 753 59.41 38.99 35.89
CA ASP A 753 60.20 39.58 36.98
C ASP A 753 60.70 40.99 36.63
N ASN A 754 59.78 41.90 36.28
CA ASN A 754 60.11 43.20 35.69
C ASN A 754 60.04 44.35 36.70
N GLY A 755 59.45 44.12 37.88
CA GLY A 755 59.16 45.19 38.84
C GLY A 755 58.00 46.12 38.46
N ASP A 756 57.29 45.83 37.36
CA ASP A 756 56.12 46.61 36.90
C ASP A 756 54.79 46.03 37.40
N ILE A 757 53.85 46.93 37.65
CA ILE A 757 52.47 46.63 38.03
C ILE A 757 51.71 46.12 36.80
N ILE A 758 51.22 44.87 36.83
CA ILE A 758 50.37 44.33 35.77
C ILE A 758 48.90 44.54 36.13
N LEU A 759 48.17 45.22 35.23
CA LEU A 759 46.74 45.45 35.34
C LEU A 759 45.95 44.26 34.79
N GLN A 760 44.88 43.86 35.48
CA GLN A 760 43.93 42.86 35.02
C GLN A 760 42.55 43.49 34.80
N TRP A 761 41.99 43.37 33.61
CA TRP A 761 40.72 44.04 33.27
C TRP A 761 39.48 43.38 33.87
N SER A 762 38.53 44.22 34.32
CA SER A 762 37.18 43.81 34.74
C SER A 762 36.10 44.64 34.06
N ALA A 763 34.91 44.04 33.88
CA ALA A 763 33.71 44.72 33.41
C ALA A 763 33.05 45.64 34.46
N THR A 764 33.55 45.69 35.70
CA THR A 764 32.92 46.47 36.77
C THR A 764 33.33 47.94 36.66
N PRO A 765 32.38 48.89 36.55
CA PRO A 765 32.70 50.31 36.51
C PRO A 765 33.05 50.85 37.91
N CYS A 766 34.00 51.77 37.99
CA CYS A 766 34.30 52.59 39.16
C CYS A 766 33.42 53.85 39.20
N GLU A 767 33.14 54.39 40.40
CA GLU A 767 32.33 55.61 40.59
C GLU A 767 32.87 56.85 39.85
N ALA A 768 34.17 56.90 39.54
CA ALA A 768 34.79 57.98 38.76
C ALA A 768 34.66 57.82 37.23
N GLY A 769 33.91 56.83 36.75
CA GLY A 769 33.69 56.57 35.31
C GLY A 769 34.77 55.75 34.61
N GLY A 770 35.81 55.30 35.33
CA GLY A 770 36.80 54.32 34.84
C GLY A 770 36.35 52.87 35.09
N ASN A 771 37.09 51.87 34.58
CA ASN A 771 36.84 50.45 34.88
C ASN A 771 37.79 49.94 35.98
N VAL A 772 37.36 48.93 36.73
CA VAL A 772 38.18 48.32 37.80
C VAL A 772 39.30 47.47 37.21
N ALA A 773 40.53 47.69 37.66
CA ALA A 773 41.68 46.84 37.38
C ALA A 773 42.13 46.10 38.66
N PHE A 774 42.54 44.84 38.51
CA PHE A 774 43.20 44.10 39.59
C PHE A 774 44.72 44.09 39.38
N MET A 775 45.50 44.25 40.44
CA MET A 775 46.96 44.09 40.42
C MET A 775 47.33 42.86 41.24
N ALA A 776 48.11 41.95 40.68
CA ALA A 776 48.63 40.81 41.43
C ALA A 776 50.09 41.06 41.84
N GLN A 777 50.40 40.95 43.14
CA GLN A 777 51.77 40.94 43.64
C GLN A 777 51.89 39.85 44.72
N GLU A 778 52.91 38.98 44.61
CA GLU A 778 53.26 37.87 45.52
C GLU A 778 52.25 37.60 46.66
N GLY A 779 51.23 36.78 46.37
CA GLY A 779 50.28 36.29 47.38
C GLY A 779 49.19 37.28 47.80
N SER A 780 49.00 38.40 47.09
CA SER A 780 47.91 39.35 47.32
C SER A 780 47.36 39.92 46.01
N THR A 781 46.03 39.93 45.87
CA THR A 781 45.34 40.62 44.77
C THR A 781 44.89 41.99 45.24
N PHE A 782 45.30 43.04 44.55
CA PHE A 782 44.90 44.42 44.80
C PHE A 782 43.87 44.91 43.81
N VAL A 783 42.97 45.78 44.26
CA VAL A 783 41.94 46.41 43.40
C VAL A 783 42.26 47.89 43.29
N VAL A 784 42.38 48.38 42.05
CA VAL A 784 42.68 49.77 41.73
C VAL A 784 41.75 50.24 40.61
N CYS A 785 41.29 51.49 40.68
CA CYS A 785 40.61 52.14 39.56
C CYS A 785 41.65 52.79 38.67
N SER A 786 41.72 52.39 37.40
CA SER A 786 42.68 52.89 36.41
C SER A 786 41.93 53.48 35.20
N ASP A 787 42.53 54.49 34.56
CA ASP A 787 42.04 55.02 33.30
C ASP A 787 42.37 54.06 32.15
N ALA A 788 41.47 53.98 31.17
CA ALA A 788 41.43 52.94 30.14
C ALA A 788 42.56 52.99 29.09
N SER A 789 43.69 53.67 29.38
CA SER A 789 44.79 53.93 28.45
C SER A 789 46.04 53.07 28.65
N ALA A 790 46.26 52.46 29.82
CA ALA A 790 47.40 51.57 30.06
C ALA A 790 47.02 50.12 29.71
N GLY A 791 47.87 49.37 29.00
CA GLY A 791 47.60 47.96 28.65
C GLY A 791 47.56 47.02 29.86
N GLY A 792 46.81 45.91 29.76
CA GLY A 792 46.68 44.91 30.83
C GLY A 792 46.26 43.52 30.31
N ILE A 793 46.42 42.50 31.17
CA ILE A 793 45.95 41.13 30.89
C ILE A 793 44.46 40.97 31.21
N PHE A 794 43.82 39.94 30.68
CA PHE A 794 42.46 39.60 31.05
C PHE A 794 42.17 38.11 30.87
N ARG A 795 41.07 37.66 31.46
CA ARG A 795 40.43 36.37 31.24
C ARG A 795 39.03 36.62 30.74
N VAL A 796 38.35 35.57 30.28
CA VAL A 796 36.95 35.67 29.89
C VAL A 796 36.06 34.77 30.77
N THR A 797 34.84 35.23 31.00
CA THR A 797 33.76 34.47 31.64
C THR A 797 32.70 34.10 30.61
N ALA A 798 32.00 32.99 30.85
CA ALA A 798 30.86 32.58 30.06
C ALA A 798 29.75 32.02 30.96
N GLU A 799 28.50 32.14 30.50
CA GLU A 799 27.36 31.48 31.16
C GLU A 799 27.38 29.96 30.91
N LEU A 800 26.82 29.20 31.86
CA LEU A 800 26.57 27.76 31.69
C LEU A 800 25.44 27.55 30.68
N ARG A 801 25.63 26.62 29.72
CA ARG A 801 24.67 26.29 28.66
C ARG A 801 23.94 24.96 28.83
#